data_AF-A0A7C3JHI3-F1
#
_entry.id   AF-A0A7C3JHI3-F1
#
_cell.length_a   1.000
_cell.length_b   1.000
_cell.length_c   1.000
_cell.angle_alpha   90.00
_cell.angle_beta   90.00
_cell.angle_gamma   90.00
#
_symmetry.space_group_name_H-M   'P 1'
#
loop_
_entity.id
_entity.type
_entity.pdbx_description
1 polymer ?
#
loop_
_entity_poly.entity_id
_entity_poly.type
_entity_poly.pdbx_seq_one_letter_code
_entity_poly.pdbx_strand_id
1 'polypeptide(L)'
;EVMVHVRNFSRTAVRAPLTLRLGERVLLREDVDVGADDRIVLIYPLDGGQIAALAGDSKNALLTARLEIEDELASDNRAFLAINDGAAVRVLYVGPGNTHLTGLLRFFANVELTSTSRWDAQFETASAHDLVIFDRVAVPPLSQGNFLLIDTVAPNLPIRQAGKIENPRVSASSVRHPLAQGVQLGDLRVREARRVDLAGEAAVLAGSADGPLIVALERAKLRLLYIGFDLAHSDLPLRVAFPILMHNLLEWFQPRLLEFPALSARAGSPFEIRLPAGDDTVDISLPSGKKETLAAATNPLLFGETYQSGFYAYKSASRSGRFAVNLFDESESNIGSRLPAVPAAEAENRPSSLESGLRLWPGLVGLVFLLLFAELFLAWRQGVTLYPVLFRGLALGALIFALVNPRIFRSSAALDVVFSVDLSRSVGQEGREKADELLRAVARFEHPETRTGLLAFGRTPEWEFLPRPKISPSDFGARLDREESHIQGALQAAAAQIGEARQGRILLISDGNENRGQVAQVIPWLRSQGISVWTLPVGLARGRNEIYLSDFQLPRQVDSAEGFEIRAEVESGREARAWLRLLRDGTVHWEREVSLRSGTNSFTLRDSLTARGNHHYELLIESPDDTLAENNLLHGVVEVKGPPRVLVLSSQPAGQRVLPRVLQVQGYAVVDSAPERHPLTLADLSGFDLLVLDNVPVFQLSHAKLENIERYVRDLGGGLWVVGGAQSYGAGGYFRTPLERVLPVDMRPPARLETPHVALLFVIDKSGSMGAGAEGGTKLDLAKAAAIAAADIMNPTDQVGILAFDANWDWALPFRQVGKGEWLTSGLAGLQSDGGTDLYKAMLEAHRGIGAKQAPIKHVIVLSDGLTDKADFASLVGKMARDGITVSTVSVGSDADVQLMADIAKLGKGRGYVALDPQTIPQIFTTETLLISRDLLIEKQATASVLTAGGPLKGIPQTNLPALRGYVLTYPKARAEVLMRVDRDPLLAAWRYGLGRVVAFTSDLSGRWGRDWIAWSAFPQWASQISRDAMRKMLDAKMRADLRAEGEAVKIVADLASAEGDFLNRLKLRANVTNPSGGAAERALRQTAPGRYEGEFTPAARGVHFVTLYAEGNANEPGIPVATVPHISPYPKEYRELKPNLALLSRLAEETGGEMLDGEKFSDGLRRLYTPSPGKGLQGRESWWPLAGASLIFFLADLILRHLPIRRFSAA
;
A
#
# COMPACT_ATOMS: atom_id res chain seq x y z
N GLU A 1 -14.80 -3.66 -22.63
CA GLU A 1 -15.57 -2.64 -21.87
C GLU A 1 -14.69 -1.40 -21.68
N VAL A 2 -15.27 -0.20 -21.68
CA VAL A 2 -14.56 1.06 -21.41
C VAL A 2 -15.06 1.61 -20.08
N MET A 3 -14.15 1.87 -19.15
CA MET A 3 -14.47 2.44 -17.84
C MET A 3 -14.09 3.92 -17.82
N VAL A 4 -15.03 4.77 -17.39
CA VAL A 4 -14.81 6.21 -17.20
C VAL A 4 -15.00 6.52 -15.73
N HIS A 5 -13.94 7.02 -15.09
CA HIS A 5 -13.98 7.50 -13.71
C HIS A 5 -14.22 8.99 -13.71
N VAL A 6 -15.25 9.45 -13.00
CA VAL A 6 -15.56 10.88 -12.84
C VAL A 6 -15.53 11.21 -11.36
N ARG A 7 -14.87 12.32 -11.01
CA ARG A 7 -14.77 12.82 -9.64
C ARG A 7 -15.14 14.29 -9.60
N ASN A 8 -15.96 14.68 -8.63
CA ASN A 8 -16.32 16.07 -8.40
C ASN A 8 -15.55 16.59 -7.18
N PHE A 9 -14.70 17.60 -7.37
CA PHE A 9 -13.95 18.25 -6.27
C PHE A 9 -14.66 19.51 -5.73
N SER A 10 -15.85 19.83 -6.24
CA SER A 10 -16.64 20.96 -5.75
C SER A 10 -17.49 20.56 -4.54
N ARG A 11 -17.84 21.57 -3.73
CA ARG A 11 -18.70 21.42 -2.54
C ARG A 11 -20.19 21.28 -2.87
N THR A 12 -20.54 21.21 -4.14
CA THR A 12 -21.92 21.14 -4.65
C THR A 12 -22.06 19.94 -5.56
N ALA A 13 -23.20 19.27 -5.53
CA ALA A 13 -23.48 18.24 -6.52
C ALA A 13 -23.54 18.86 -7.92
N VAL A 14 -22.98 18.18 -8.91
CA VAL A 14 -22.89 18.64 -10.29
C VAL A 14 -23.54 17.61 -11.20
N ARG A 15 -24.39 18.10 -12.10
CA ARG A 15 -24.94 17.34 -13.21
C ARG A 15 -24.27 17.80 -14.50
N ALA A 16 -23.57 16.92 -15.19
CA ALA A 16 -22.88 17.25 -16.44
C ALA A 16 -23.13 16.20 -17.52
N PRO A 17 -23.27 16.59 -18.81
CA PRO A 17 -23.34 15.65 -19.90
C PRO A 17 -21.95 15.02 -20.13
N LEU A 18 -21.86 13.69 -20.11
CA LEU A 18 -20.69 12.94 -20.51
C LEU A 18 -20.88 12.42 -21.94
N THR A 19 -20.00 12.85 -22.84
CA THR A 19 -20.00 12.44 -24.25
C THR A 19 -18.80 11.53 -24.53
N LEU A 20 -19.06 10.30 -24.96
CA LEU A 20 -18.05 9.35 -25.44
C LEU A 20 -17.98 9.40 -26.96
N ARG A 21 -16.79 9.66 -27.52
CA ARG A 21 -16.53 9.78 -28.96
C ARG A 21 -15.51 8.75 -29.43
N LEU A 22 -15.71 8.22 -30.64
CA LEU A 22 -14.75 7.41 -31.38
C LEU A 22 -14.36 8.17 -32.65
N GLY A 23 -13.13 8.70 -32.67
CA GLY A 23 -12.71 9.70 -33.65
C GLY A 23 -13.63 10.92 -33.61
N GLU A 24 -14.20 11.29 -34.75
CA GLU A 24 -15.14 12.41 -34.85
C GLU A 24 -16.59 12.04 -34.48
N ARG A 25 -16.93 10.75 -34.37
CA ARG A 25 -18.31 10.29 -34.13
C ARG A 25 -18.63 10.18 -32.65
N VAL A 26 -19.83 10.59 -32.26
CA VAL A 26 -20.35 10.42 -30.89
C VAL A 26 -20.97 9.03 -30.76
N LEU A 27 -20.50 8.24 -29.78
CA LEU A 27 -21.03 6.92 -29.46
C LEU A 27 -22.17 6.99 -28.44
N LEU A 28 -21.98 7.80 -27.40
CA LEU A 28 -22.92 7.94 -26.30
C LEU A 28 -22.85 9.38 -25.77
N ARG A 29 -24.00 9.90 -25.34
CA ARG A 29 -24.11 11.13 -24.55
C ARG A 29 -25.16 10.90 -23.47
N GLU A 30 -24.77 10.97 -22.21
CA GLU A 30 -25.68 10.80 -21.07
C GLU A 30 -25.40 11.87 -20.00
N ASP A 31 -26.44 12.24 -19.24
CA ASP A 31 -26.28 13.13 -18.11
C ASP A 31 -25.82 12.33 -16.89
N VAL A 32 -24.81 12.86 -16.21
CA VAL A 32 -24.17 12.19 -15.09
C VAL A 32 -24.28 13.08 -13.86
N ASP A 33 -24.89 12.56 -12.80
CA ASP A 33 -25.03 13.22 -11.50
C ASP A 33 -23.90 12.76 -10.56
N VAL A 34 -23.08 13.70 -10.10
CA VAL A 34 -21.97 13.43 -9.18
C VAL A 34 -22.14 14.27 -7.91
N GLY A 35 -22.17 13.62 -6.75
CA GLY A 35 -22.28 14.28 -5.45
C GLY A 35 -21.12 15.24 -5.16
N ALA A 36 -21.27 16.08 -4.13
CA ALA A 36 -20.19 16.94 -3.65
C ALA A 36 -19.05 16.09 -3.07
N ASP A 37 -17.80 16.39 -3.44
CA ASP A 37 -16.61 15.60 -3.07
C ASP A 37 -16.72 14.08 -3.37
N ASP A 38 -17.59 13.70 -4.31
CA ASP A 38 -17.95 12.32 -4.61
C ASP A 38 -17.29 11.80 -5.90
N ARG A 39 -17.26 10.47 -6.06
CA ARG A 39 -16.70 9.78 -7.22
C ARG A 39 -17.65 8.70 -7.72
N ILE A 40 -17.78 8.63 -9.03
CA ILE A 40 -18.52 7.57 -9.72
C ILE A 40 -17.65 6.86 -10.76
N VAL A 41 -18.07 5.65 -11.12
CA VAL A 41 -17.44 4.84 -12.17
C VAL A 41 -18.51 4.39 -13.14
N LEU A 42 -18.35 4.75 -14.40
CA LEU A 42 -19.27 4.41 -15.48
C LEU A 42 -18.63 3.37 -16.37
N ILE A 43 -19.34 2.27 -16.63
CA ILE A 43 -18.82 1.14 -17.42
C ILE A 43 -19.65 1.02 -18.68
N TYR A 44 -18.99 1.19 -19.83
CA TYR A 44 -19.62 1.11 -21.15
C TYR A 44 -19.19 -0.19 -21.86
N PRO A 45 -20.10 -1.16 -22.04
CA PRO A 45 -19.82 -2.32 -22.87
C PRO A 45 -19.80 -1.90 -24.34
N LEU A 46 -18.61 -1.79 -24.92
CA LEU A 46 -18.43 -1.59 -26.36
C LEU A 46 -18.23 -2.93 -27.05
N ASP A 47 -19.06 -3.23 -28.06
CA ASP A 47 -18.92 -4.41 -28.91
C ASP A 47 -17.73 -4.23 -29.88
N GLY A 48 -16.83 -5.22 -29.93
CA GLY A 48 -15.67 -5.21 -30.82
C GLY A 48 -16.05 -5.11 -32.31
N GLY A 49 -17.22 -5.65 -32.69
CA GLY A 49 -17.75 -5.54 -34.05
C GLY A 49 -18.16 -4.09 -34.41
N GLN A 50 -18.67 -3.32 -33.44
CA GLN A 50 -19.04 -1.92 -33.66
C GLN A 50 -17.82 -1.00 -33.77
N ILE A 51 -16.77 -1.24 -32.98
CA ILE A 51 -15.51 -0.48 -33.06
C ILE A 51 -14.86 -0.67 -34.43
N ALA A 52 -14.81 -1.91 -34.94
CA ALA A 52 -14.24 -2.22 -36.25
C ALA A 52 -15.06 -1.59 -37.40
N ALA A 53 -16.39 -1.64 -37.33
CA ALA A 53 -17.26 -1.02 -38.34
C ALA A 53 -17.21 0.52 -38.35
N LEU A 54 -16.97 1.14 -37.18
CA LEU A 54 -16.97 2.60 -37.01
C LEU A 54 -15.60 3.25 -37.25
N ALA A 55 -14.50 2.51 -37.07
CA ALA A 55 -13.13 3.01 -37.29
C ALA A 55 -12.75 3.13 -38.78
N GLY A 56 -13.51 2.52 -39.70
CA GLY A 56 -13.14 2.44 -41.13
C GLY A 56 -11.80 1.71 -41.34
N ASP A 57 -11.20 1.81 -42.54
CA ASP A 57 -9.88 1.23 -42.88
C ASP A 57 -8.71 1.67 -41.96
N SER A 58 -8.97 2.56 -40.99
CA SER A 58 -7.97 2.99 -40.02
C SER A 58 -7.85 1.94 -38.90
N LYS A 59 -6.75 1.18 -38.97
CA LYS A 59 -6.33 0.13 -38.01
C LYS A 59 -6.09 0.61 -36.55
N ASN A 60 -6.52 1.82 -36.18
CA ASN A 60 -6.34 2.42 -34.86
C ASN A 60 -7.61 3.18 -34.44
N ALA A 61 -8.26 2.75 -33.37
CA ALA A 61 -9.45 3.40 -32.80
C ALA A 61 -9.03 4.43 -31.73
N LEU A 62 -9.52 5.68 -31.87
CA LEU A 62 -9.24 6.77 -30.93
C LEU A 62 -10.51 7.10 -30.13
N LEU A 63 -10.56 6.72 -28.87
CA LEU A 63 -11.67 7.03 -27.97
C LEU A 63 -11.37 8.28 -27.16
N THR A 64 -12.36 9.17 -27.07
CA THR A 64 -12.30 10.37 -26.23
C THR A 64 -13.56 10.43 -25.38
N ALA A 65 -13.41 10.48 -24.06
CA ALA A 65 -14.48 10.83 -23.15
C ALA A 65 -14.37 12.32 -22.82
N ARG A 66 -15.48 13.05 -22.88
CA ARG A 66 -15.54 14.48 -22.57
C ARG A 66 -16.71 14.77 -21.64
N LEU A 67 -16.42 15.40 -20.51
CA LEU A 67 -17.43 16.08 -19.70
C LEU A 67 -17.72 17.44 -20.35
N GLU A 68 -18.98 17.69 -20.68
CA GLU A 68 -19.46 18.93 -21.27
C GLU A 68 -19.83 19.93 -20.18
N ILE A 69 -18.85 20.23 -19.34
CA ILE A 69 -18.92 21.25 -18.31
C ILE A 69 -17.89 22.34 -18.60
N GLU A 70 -18.23 23.58 -18.25
CA GLU A 70 -17.29 24.69 -18.23
C GLU A 70 -16.83 24.89 -16.79
N ASP A 71 -15.56 24.58 -16.54
CA ASP A 71 -14.87 24.85 -15.28
C ASP A 71 -13.50 25.50 -15.53
N GLU A 72 -12.77 25.75 -14.46
CA GLU A 72 -11.49 26.46 -14.49
C GLU A 72 -10.34 25.63 -15.10
N LEU A 73 -10.50 24.31 -15.29
CA LEU A 73 -9.44 23.42 -15.80
C LEU A 73 -9.94 22.50 -16.93
N ALA A 74 -10.29 23.07 -18.08
CA ALA A 74 -10.82 22.33 -19.24
C ALA A 74 -9.96 21.13 -19.74
N SER A 75 -8.70 20.99 -19.33
CA SER A 75 -7.83 19.85 -19.68
C SER A 75 -8.19 18.55 -18.94
N ASP A 76 -8.80 18.62 -17.75
CA ASP A 76 -9.19 17.41 -16.99
C ASP A 76 -10.58 16.88 -17.37
N ASN A 77 -11.38 17.72 -18.02
CA ASN A 77 -12.67 17.37 -18.61
C ASN A 77 -12.57 16.44 -19.83
N ARG A 78 -11.38 15.98 -20.21
CA ARG A 78 -11.15 15.09 -21.34
C ARG A 78 -10.22 13.94 -20.97
N ALA A 79 -10.63 12.73 -21.34
CA ALA A 79 -9.79 11.54 -21.26
C ALA A 79 -9.67 10.89 -22.65
N PHE A 80 -8.46 10.46 -22.99
CA PHE A 80 -8.07 9.89 -24.27
C PHE A 80 -7.66 8.42 -24.10
N LEU A 81 -8.06 7.59 -25.04
CA LEU A 81 -7.68 6.18 -25.10
C LEU A 81 -7.35 5.81 -26.55
N ALA A 82 -6.10 5.43 -26.81
CA ALA A 82 -5.67 4.97 -28.12
C ALA A 82 -5.68 3.44 -28.16
N ILE A 83 -6.61 2.87 -28.93
CA ILE A 83 -6.68 1.44 -29.23
C ILE A 83 -5.90 1.23 -30.53
N ASN A 84 -4.77 0.53 -30.46
CA ASN A 84 -4.08 0.09 -31.66
C ASN A 84 -4.41 -1.36 -31.94
N ASP A 85 -4.67 -1.69 -33.20
CA ASP A 85 -4.65 -3.09 -33.60
C ASP A 85 -3.20 -3.57 -33.44
N GLY A 86 -2.99 -4.57 -32.59
CA GLY A 86 -1.66 -5.09 -32.33
C GLY A 86 -1.06 -5.59 -33.64
N ALA A 87 0.16 -5.19 -34.00
CA ALA A 87 0.86 -5.83 -35.10
C ALA A 87 0.88 -7.35 -34.83
N ALA A 88 0.34 -8.13 -35.77
CA ALA A 88 0.24 -9.57 -35.59
C ALA A 88 1.64 -10.15 -35.35
N VAL A 89 1.77 -11.00 -34.33
CA VAL A 89 3.02 -11.70 -34.03
C VAL A 89 3.23 -12.73 -35.14
N ARG A 90 4.22 -12.49 -36.00
CA ARG A 90 4.52 -13.38 -37.13
C ARG A 90 5.32 -14.57 -36.63
N VAL A 91 4.69 -15.73 -36.63
CA VAL A 91 5.28 -17.00 -36.18
C VAL A 91 5.56 -17.88 -37.39
N LEU A 92 6.83 -18.27 -37.56
CA LEU A 92 7.23 -19.27 -38.55
C LEU A 92 7.36 -20.63 -37.88
N TYR A 93 6.55 -21.60 -38.30
CA TYR A 93 6.66 -22.99 -37.88
C TYR A 93 7.37 -23.83 -38.95
N VAL A 94 8.46 -24.51 -38.55
CA VAL A 94 9.27 -25.37 -39.41
C VAL A 94 9.25 -26.79 -38.84
N GLY A 95 8.59 -27.73 -39.50
CA GLY A 95 8.50 -29.10 -39.02
C GLY A 95 7.44 -29.96 -39.71
N PRO A 96 7.28 -31.24 -39.28
CA PRO A 96 6.33 -32.19 -39.86
C PRO A 96 4.85 -31.88 -39.58
N GLY A 97 4.56 -30.82 -38.81
CA GLY A 97 3.22 -30.37 -38.42
C GLY A 97 2.76 -30.94 -37.08
N ASN A 98 2.39 -30.07 -36.13
CA ASN A 98 1.83 -30.43 -34.83
C ASN A 98 0.45 -29.76 -34.68
N THR A 99 -0.63 -30.54 -34.69
CA THR A 99 -2.01 -30.04 -34.66
C THR A 99 -2.35 -29.30 -33.37
N HIS A 100 -1.83 -29.74 -32.22
CA HIS A 100 -2.07 -29.07 -30.94
C HIS A 100 -1.39 -27.71 -30.87
N LEU A 101 -0.13 -27.63 -31.29
CA LEU A 101 0.62 -26.37 -31.27
C LEU A 101 0.12 -25.38 -32.32
N THR A 102 -0.08 -25.83 -33.56
CA THR A 102 -0.59 -24.97 -34.64
C THR A 102 -2.05 -24.54 -34.40
N GLY A 103 -2.88 -25.42 -33.83
CA GLY A 103 -4.25 -25.10 -33.42
C GLY A 103 -4.28 -24.07 -32.29
N LEU A 104 -3.42 -24.22 -31.28
CA LEU A 104 -3.28 -23.25 -30.19
C LEU A 104 -2.77 -21.90 -30.67
N LEU A 105 -1.75 -21.87 -31.53
CA LEU A 105 -1.20 -20.62 -32.07
C LEU A 105 -2.22 -19.85 -32.92
N ARG A 106 -3.08 -20.56 -33.68
CA ARG A 106 -4.20 -19.96 -34.43
C ARG A 106 -5.33 -19.44 -33.55
N PHE A 107 -5.41 -19.88 -32.29
CA PHE A 107 -6.42 -19.40 -31.35
C PHE A 107 -6.11 -18.00 -30.81
N PHE A 108 -4.83 -17.60 -30.79
CA PHE A 108 -4.46 -16.25 -30.39
C PHE A 108 -4.84 -15.27 -31.50
N ALA A 109 -5.72 -14.32 -31.17
CA ALA A 109 -6.31 -13.38 -32.13
C ALA A 109 -5.28 -12.53 -32.92
N ASN A 110 -4.08 -12.31 -32.35
CA ASN A 110 -3.04 -11.46 -32.91
C ASN A 110 -1.79 -12.26 -33.37
N VAL A 111 -1.94 -13.51 -33.84
CA VAL A 111 -0.83 -14.35 -34.31
C VAL A 111 -0.98 -14.72 -35.80
N GLU A 112 0.01 -14.36 -36.62
CA GLU A 112 0.11 -14.77 -38.02
C GLU A 112 1.03 -15.98 -38.15
N LEU A 113 0.47 -17.16 -38.41
CA LEU A 113 1.22 -18.42 -38.48
C LEU A 113 1.54 -18.80 -39.92
N THR A 114 2.82 -18.78 -40.30
CA THR A 114 3.33 -19.40 -41.54
C THR A 114 3.93 -20.77 -41.21
N SER A 115 3.68 -21.78 -42.03
CA SER A 115 4.18 -23.15 -41.80
C SER A 115 4.92 -23.68 -43.02
N THR A 116 6.08 -24.29 -42.80
CA THR A 116 6.89 -24.97 -43.81
C THR A 116 7.42 -26.30 -43.28
N SER A 117 7.70 -27.25 -44.18
CA SER A 117 8.24 -28.57 -43.81
C SER A 117 9.77 -28.56 -43.65
N ARG A 118 10.47 -27.56 -44.21
CA ARG A 118 11.94 -27.44 -44.19
C ARG A 118 12.36 -25.98 -44.10
N TRP A 119 13.53 -25.75 -43.49
CA TRP A 119 14.21 -24.45 -43.49
C TRP A 119 14.76 -24.14 -44.89
N ASP A 120 14.56 -22.89 -45.35
CA ASP A 120 15.04 -22.37 -46.63
C ASP A 120 15.93 -21.15 -46.38
N ALA A 121 16.97 -20.94 -47.19
CA ALA A 121 17.87 -19.79 -47.11
C ALA A 121 17.14 -18.45 -47.32
N GLN A 122 15.96 -18.46 -47.96
CA GLN A 122 15.10 -17.27 -48.08
C GLN A 122 14.60 -16.72 -46.73
N PHE A 123 14.68 -17.52 -45.65
CA PHE A 123 14.30 -17.12 -44.29
C PHE A 123 15.50 -16.70 -43.41
N GLU A 124 16.73 -16.63 -43.96
CA GLU A 124 17.95 -16.26 -43.21
C GLU A 124 17.97 -14.80 -42.73
N THR A 125 17.16 -13.92 -43.31
CA THR A 125 16.90 -12.58 -42.75
C THR A 125 16.03 -12.71 -41.51
N ALA A 126 16.68 -12.91 -40.35
CA ALA A 126 16.08 -13.01 -39.02
C ALA A 126 15.20 -11.82 -38.58
N SER A 127 15.01 -10.80 -39.43
CA SER A 127 14.13 -9.64 -39.22
C SER A 127 12.69 -9.84 -39.74
N ALA A 128 12.39 -10.93 -40.45
CA ALA A 128 11.08 -11.13 -41.07
C ALA A 128 10.00 -11.76 -40.16
N HIS A 129 10.39 -12.49 -39.11
CA HIS A 129 9.46 -13.19 -38.20
C HIS A 129 9.80 -12.90 -36.75
N ASP A 130 8.78 -12.77 -35.90
CA ASP A 130 8.93 -12.39 -34.50
C ASP A 130 9.24 -13.60 -33.59
N LEU A 131 8.89 -14.81 -34.06
CA LEU A 131 9.22 -16.11 -33.45
C LEU A 131 9.39 -17.19 -34.52
N VAL A 132 10.45 -17.99 -34.42
CA VAL A 132 10.67 -19.18 -35.26
C VAL A 132 10.64 -20.45 -34.41
N ILE A 133 9.82 -21.42 -34.81
CA ILE A 133 9.64 -22.71 -34.14
C ILE A 133 10.25 -23.82 -35.01
N PHE A 134 11.21 -24.56 -34.46
CA PHE A 134 11.77 -25.76 -35.08
C PHE A 134 11.25 -27.00 -34.33
N ASP A 135 10.46 -27.84 -35.01
CA ASP A 135 9.96 -29.12 -34.49
C ASP A 135 10.59 -30.28 -35.25
N ARG A 136 11.46 -31.05 -34.58
CA ARG A 136 12.08 -32.30 -35.11
C ARG A 136 12.78 -32.16 -36.48
N VAL A 137 13.28 -30.96 -36.79
CA VAL A 137 14.03 -30.64 -38.02
C VAL A 137 15.44 -30.16 -37.69
N ALA A 138 16.34 -30.22 -38.68
CA ALA A 138 17.69 -29.67 -38.55
C ALA A 138 17.64 -28.15 -38.38
N VAL A 139 18.38 -27.64 -37.39
CA VAL A 139 18.40 -26.21 -37.03
C VAL A 139 19.73 -25.59 -37.50
N PRO A 140 19.71 -24.44 -38.20
CA PRO A 140 20.93 -23.73 -38.56
C PRO A 140 21.61 -23.12 -37.32
N PRO A 141 22.87 -22.64 -37.42
CA PRO A 141 23.51 -21.90 -36.33
C PRO A 141 22.72 -20.64 -35.95
N LEU A 142 22.32 -20.51 -34.68
CA LEU A 142 21.48 -19.41 -34.19
C LEU A 142 22.31 -18.34 -33.47
N SER A 143 22.33 -17.11 -33.98
CA SER A 143 23.13 -16.00 -33.40
C SER A 143 22.30 -14.88 -32.76
N GLN A 144 21.09 -14.61 -33.25
CA GLN A 144 20.16 -13.59 -32.75
C GLN A 144 18.71 -13.95 -33.10
N GLY A 145 17.74 -13.51 -32.30
CA GLY A 145 16.30 -13.73 -32.52
C GLY A 145 15.62 -14.55 -31.42
N ASN A 146 14.33 -14.83 -31.63
CA ASN A 146 13.46 -15.58 -30.72
C ASN A 146 13.15 -16.96 -31.30
N PHE A 147 13.48 -18.04 -30.57
CA PHE A 147 13.35 -19.40 -31.07
C PHE A 147 12.69 -20.36 -30.08
N LEU A 148 11.88 -21.27 -30.60
CA LEU A 148 11.38 -22.44 -29.87
C LEU A 148 11.91 -23.70 -30.54
N LEU A 149 12.66 -24.52 -29.80
CA LEU A 149 13.19 -25.80 -30.28
C LEU A 149 12.42 -26.95 -29.61
N ILE A 150 11.81 -27.83 -30.41
CA ILE A 150 11.07 -29.00 -29.96
C ILE A 150 11.75 -30.25 -30.49
N ASP A 151 12.23 -31.09 -29.57
CA ASP A 151 12.96 -32.33 -29.85
C ASP A 151 14.10 -32.16 -30.89
N THR A 152 14.77 -31.01 -30.89
CA THR A 152 15.89 -30.69 -31.78
C THR A 152 16.86 -29.71 -31.13
N VAL A 153 18.12 -29.69 -31.57
CA VAL A 153 19.19 -28.85 -31.02
C VAL A 153 19.96 -28.16 -32.14
N ALA A 154 20.37 -26.91 -31.92
CA ALA A 154 21.22 -26.18 -32.85
C ALA A 154 22.71 -26.42 -32.54
N PRO A 155 23.59 -26.51 -33.56
CA PRO A 155 24.98 -26.95 -33.40
C PRO A 155 25.87 -25.97 -32.61
N ASN A 156 25.50 -24.70 -32.53
CA ASN A 156 26.28 -23.64 -31.86
C ASN A 156 25.76 -23.29 -30.45
N LEU A 157 24.76 -24.00 -29.95
CA LEU A 157 24.19 -23.77 -28.62
C LEU A 157 24.90 -24.59 -27.53
N PRO A 158 24.90 -24.13 -26.27
CA PRO A 158 25.47 -24.83 -25.12
C PRO A 158 24.65 -26.07 -24.68
N ILE A 159 24.07 -26.82 -25.61
CA ILE A 159 23.23 -27.99 -25.36
C ILE A 159 23.84 -29.17 -26.11
N ARG A 160 24.56 -30.05 -25.41
CA ARG A 160 25.22 -31.24 -26.01
C ARG A 160 24.31 -32.45 -25.90
N GLN A 161 24.03 -33.11 -27.02
CA GLN A 161 23.22 -34.33 -27.01
C GLN A 161 24.03 -35.53 -26.49
N ALA A 162 23.52 -36.19 -25.45
CA ALA A 162 24.17 -37.29 -24.73
C ALA A 162 23.35 -38.61 -24.76
N GLY A 163 22.27 -38.68 -25.55
CA GLY A 163 21.46 -39.90 -25.74
C GLY A 163 19.95 -39.66 -25.67
N LYS A 164 19.21 -40.69 -25.23
CA LYS A 164 17.75 -40.65 -24.99
C LYS A 164 17.42 -41.06 -23.55
N ILE A 165 16.30 -40.56 -23.03
CA ILE A 165 15.73 -40.86 -21.71
C ILE A 165 14.34 -41.44 -21.94
N GLU A 166 14.07 -42.64 -21.43
CA GLU A 166 12.75 -43.29 -21.51
C GLU A 166 11.96 -43.03 -20.22
N ASN A 167 10.68 -42.64 -20.37
CA ASN A 167 9.75 -42.36 -19.28
C ASN A 167 10.32 -41.48 -18.14
N PRO A 168 10.90 -40.30 -18.43
CA PRO A 168 11.50 -39.47 -17.39
C PRO A 168 10.47 -39.03 -16.35
N ARG A 169 10.83 -39.16 -15.06
CA ARG A 169 10.06 -38.56 -13.97
C ARG A 169 10.37 -37.07 -13.90
N VAL A 170 9.41 -36.26 -14.31
CA VAL A 170 9.57 -34.81 -14.36
C VAL A 170 9.52 -34.22 -12.95
N SER A 171 10.48 -33.35 -12.64
CA SER A 171 10.51 -32.49 -11.47
C SER A 171 10.54 -31.04 -11.91
N ALA A 172 9.66 -30.20 -11.36
CA ALA A 172 9.68 -28.77 -11.61
C ALA A 172 10.89 -28.11 -10.94
N SER A 173 11.54 -27.18 -11.64
CA SER A 173 12.68 -26.44 -11.12
C SER A 173 12.25 -25.30 -10.20
N SER A 174 13.10 -24.93 -9.24
CA SER A 174 12.87 -23.82 -8.29
C SER A 174 13.16 -22.44 -8.89
N VAL A 175 13.57 -22.38 -10.16
CA VAL A 175 14.00 -21.15 -10.83
C VAL A 175 12.78 -20.28 -11.11
N ARG A 176 12.78 -19.05 -10.57
CA ARG A 176 11.80 -18.01 -10.93
C ARG A 176 12.12 -17.51 -12.33
N HIS A 177 11.29 -17.85 -13.30
CA HIS A 177 11.41 -17.41 -14.69
C HIS A 177 10.02 -17.01 -15.22
N PRO A 178 9.89 -15.94 -16.04
CA PRO A 178 8.60 -15.51 -16.61
C PRO A 178 7.82 -16.66 -17.28
N LEU A 179 8.52 -17.50 -18.05
CA LEU A 179 7.94 -18.68 -18.70
C LEU A 179 7.28 -19.70 -17.74
N ALA A 180 7.73 -19.77 -16.49
CA ALA A 180 7.22 -20.73 -15.49
C ALA A 180 6.09 -20.15 -14.62
N GLN A 181 5.71 -18.88 -14.81
CA GLN A 181 4.68 -18.22 -14.01
C GLN A 181 3.31 -18.86 -14.25
N GLY A 182 2.70 -19.39 -13.19
CA GLY A 182 1.40 -20.09 -13.29
C GLY A 182 1.44 -21.44 -14.01
N VAL A 183 2.63 -21.93 -14.42
CA VAL A 183 2.79 -23.20 -15.14
C VAL A 183 3.21 -24.31 -14.16
N GLN A 184 2.37 -25.34 -14.01
CA GLN A 184 2.70 -26.52 -13.21
C GLN A 184 3.19 -27.66 -14.11
N LEU A 185 4.49 -27.98 -14.02
CA LEU A 185 5.15 -29.02 -14.83
C LEU A 185 5.55 -30.27 -14.03
N GLY A 186 5.37 -30.26 -12.70
CA GLY A 186 5.95 -31.25 -11.78
C GLY A 186 5.36 -32.67 -11.85
N ASP A 187 4.29 -32.86 -12.60
CA ASP A 187 3.60 -34.14 -12.78
C ASP A 187 3.42 -34.50 -14.26
N LEU A 188 4.13 -33.80 -15.14
CA LEU A 188 4.15 -34.02 -16.59
C LEU A 188 4.57 -35.46 -16.92
N ARG A 189 3.85 -36.11 -17.85
CA ARG A 189 4.22 -37.43 -18.36
C ARG A 189 4.81 -37.31 -19.76
N VAL A 190 6.03 -37.77 -19.88
CA VAL A 190 6.78 -37.80 -21.15
C VAL A 190 7.17 -39.25 -21.41
N ARG A 191 6.91 -39.76 -22.61
CA ARG A 191 7.27 -41.14 -22.99
C ARG A 191 8.75 -41.27 -23.30
N GLU A 192 9.30 -40.32 -24.05
CA GLU A 192 10.71 -40.27 -24.43
C GLU A 192 11.20 -38.83 -24.52
N ALA A 193 12.45 -38.58 -24.10
CA ALA A 193 13.11 -37.29 -24.20
C ALA A 193 14.58 -37.45 -24.63
N ARG A 194 15.20 -36.41 -25.17
CA ARG A 194 16.64 -36.38 -25.43
C ARG A 194 17.39 -36.11 -24.14
N ARG A 195 18.44 -36.89 -23.92
CA ARG A 195 19.42 -36.59 -22.88
C ARG A 195 20.32 -35.48 -23.39
N VAL A 196 20.36 -34.37 -22.68
CA VAL A 196 21.21 -33.23 -23.02
C VAL A 196 22.03 -32.77 -21.82
N ASP A 197 23.27 -32.40 -22.08
CA ASP A 197 24.16 -31.76 -21.11
C ASP A 197 24.22 -30.25 -21.40
N LEU A 198 24.00 -29.44 -20.36
CA LEU A 198 24.04 -27.98 -20.46
C LEU A 198 25.44 -27.46 -20.14
N ALA A 199 25.99 -26.65 -21.04
CA ALA A 199 27.30 -26.02 -20.90
C ALA A 199 27.16 -24.48 -20.79
N GLY A 200 26.73 -23.98 -19.64
CA GLY A 200 26.66 -22.54 -19.33
C GLY A 200 25.41 -22.11 -18.55
N GLU A 201 25.21 -20.79 -18.42
CA GLU A 201 24.04 -20.20 -17.76
C GLU A 201 22.76 -20.41 -18.59
N ALA A 202 21.96 -21.41 -18.23
CA ALA A 202 20.65 -21.67 -18.79
C ALA A 202 19.66 -21.99 -17.66
N ALA A 203 18.45 -21.46 -17.75
CA ALA A 203 17.41 -21.68 -16.76
C ALA A 203 16.65 -22.98 -17.07
N VAL A 204 16.86 -24.02 -16.27
CA VAL A 204 16.06 -25.26 -16.37
C VAL A 204 14.69 -24.97 -15.77
N LEU A 205 13.62 -25.09 -16.56
CA LEU A 205 12.24 -24.92 -16.11
C LEU A 205 11.63 -26.25 -15.61
N ALA A 206 11.98 -27.34 -16.29
CA ALA A 206 11.64 -28.70 -15.87
C ALA A 206 12.79 -29.65 -16.19
N GLY A 207 13.07 -30.58 -15.27
CA GLY A 207 14.12 -31.59 -15.42
C GLY A 207 13.67 -32.95 -14.93
N SER A 208 14.56 -33.93 -15.06
CA SER A 208 14.45 -35.27 -14.48
C SER A 208 15.77 -35.62 -13.81
N ALA A 209 15.81 -36.75 -13.09
CA ALA A 209 17.06 -37.27 -12.52
C ALA A 209 18.14 -37.52 -13.60
N ASP A 210 17.73 -37.79 -14.83
CA ASP A 210 18.61 -38.15 -15.95
C ASP A 210 19.03 -36.95 -16.83
N GLY A 211 18.48 -35.77 -16.56
CA GLY A 211 18.83 -34.54 -17.28
C GLY A 211 17.67 -33.54 -17.41
N PRO A 212 17.95 -32.32 -17.90
CA PRO A 212 16.96 -31.26 -18.10
C PRO A 212 16.05 -31.58 -19.30
N LEU A 213 14.77 -31.23 -19.19
CA LEU A 213 13.75 -31.53 -20.19
C LEU A 213 13.20 -30.26 -20.86
N ILE A 214 13.07 -29.17 -20.11
CA ILE A 214 12.65 -27.86 -20.62
C ILE A 214 13.63 -26.81 -20.11
N VAL A 215 14.23 -26.06 -21.03
CA VAL A 215 15.34 -25.13 -20.74
C VAL A 215 15.11 -23.81 -21.45
N ALA A 216 15.19 -22.71 -20.70
CA ALA A 216 15.21 -21.36 -21.25
C ALA A 216 16.65 -20.84 -21.30
N LEU A 217 17.01 -20.22 -22.42
CA LEU A 217 18.33 -19.62 -22.66
C LEU A 217 18.15 -18.17 -23.11
N GLU A 218 18.87 -17.25 -22.45
CA GLU A 218 18.93 -15.84 -22.82
C GLU A 218 20.40 -15.41 -22.93
N ARG A 219 20.84 -15.00 -24.12
CA ARG A 219 22.21 -14.51 -24.39
C ARG A 219 22.17 -13.33 -25.36
N ALA A 220 22.46 -12.13 -24.86
CA ALA A 220 22.48 -10.89 -25.65
C ALA A 220 21.18 -10.68 -26.46
N LYS A 221 21.22 -10.87 -27.79
CA LYS A 221 20.06 -10.73 -28.70
C LYS A 221 19.35 -12.05 -29.02
N LEU A 222 19.70 -13.14 -28.35
CA LEU A 222 19.13 -14.48 -28.54
C LEU A 222 18.30 -14.89 -27.33
N ARG A 223 17.01 -15.18 -27.56
CA ARG A 223 16.11 -15.79 -26.57
C ARG A 223 15.57 -17.10 -27.11
N LEU A 224 15.64 -18.15 -26.30
CA LEU A 224 15.30 -19.49 -26.76
C LEU A 224 14.65 -20.33 -25.67
N LEU A 225 13.58 -21.03 -26.04
CA LEU A 225 13.01 -22.12 -25.24
C LEU A 225 13.31 -23.45 -25.92
N TYR A 226 13.90 -24.38 -25.19
CA TYR A 226 14.17 -25.75 -25.61
C TYR A 226 13.22 -26.69 -24.87
N ILE A 227 12.50 -27.52 -25.63
CA ILE A 227 11.70 -28.64 -25.14
C ILE A 227 12.33 -29.92 -25.69
N GLY A 228 12.94 -30.72 -24.82
CA GLY A 228 13.75 -31.87 -25.19
C GLY A 228 12.98 -33.14 -25.53
N PHE A 229 11.67 -33.08 -25.73
CA PHE A 229 10.84 -34.22 -26.06
C PHE A 229 9.79 -33.85 -27.10
N ASP A 230 9.30 -34.86 -27.82
CA ASP A 230 8.22 -34.70 -28.79
C ASP A 230 6.90 -34.43 -28.04
N LEU A 231 6.25 -33.31 -28.37
CA LEU A 231 4.96 -32.94 -27.79
C LEU A 231 3.89 -34.01 -28.00
N ALA A 232 3.91 -34.74 -29.12
CA ALA A 232 2.96 -35.82 -29.41
C ALA A 232 3.17 -37.06 -28.53
N HIS A 233 4.36 -37.21 -27.92
CA HIS A 233 4.71 -38.30 -27.01
C HIS A 233 4.70 -37.84 -25.53
N SER A 234 3.95 -36.79 -25.23
CA SER A 234 3.75 -36.27 -23.89
C SER A 234 2.29 -35.91 -23.65
N ASP A 235 1.87 -35.82 -22.39
CA ASP A 235 0.56 -35.27 -22.05
C ASP A 235 0.58 -33.74 -21.90
N LEU A 236 1.70 -33.05 -22.23
CA LEU A 236 1.81 -31.60 -22.14
C LEU A 236 0.70 -30.89 -22.92
N PRO A 237 0.43 -31.20 -24.21
CA PRO A 237 -0.58 -30.47 -24.99
C PRO A 237 -2.02 -30.63 -24.49
N LEU A 238 -2.28 -31.60 -23.62
CA LEU A 238 -3.59 -31.89 -23.04
C LEU A 238 -3.80 -31.21 -21.67
N ARG A 239 -2.80 -30.50 -21.16
CA ARG A 239 -2.81 -29.85 -19.84
C ARG A 239 -3.06 -28.36 -19.97
N VAL A 240 -3.66 -27.77 -18.93
CA VAL A 240 -3.80 -26.31 -18.76
C VAL A 240 -2.44 -25.60 -18.76
N ALA A 241 -1.38 -26.29 -18.33
CA ALA A 241 -0.02 -25.77 -18.35
C ALA A 241 0.48 -25.41 -19.76
N PHE A 242 0.01 -26.07 -20.81
CA PHE A 242 0.47 -25.83 -22.19
C PHE A 242 0.02 -24.50 -22.80
N PRO A 243 -1.28 -24.13 -22.79
CA PRO A 243 -1.70 -22.81 -23.24
C PRO A 243 -1.10 -21.68 -22.40
N ILE A 244 -0.93 -21.87 -21.08
CA ILE A 244 -0.26 -20.88 -20.22
C ILE A 244 1.23 -20.76 -20.58
N LEU A 245 1.94 -21.87 -20.77
CA LEU A 245 3.35 -21.85 -21.18
C LEU A 245 3.53 -21.16 -22.53
N MET A 246 2.64 -21.40 -23.50
CA MET A 246 2.69 -20.74 -24.81
C MET A 246 2.30 -19.26 -24.72
N HIS A 247 1.34 -18.89 -23.88
CA HIS A 247 1.03 -17.49 -23.59
C HIS A 247 2.24 -16.76 -22.98
N ASN A 248 2.82 -17.31 -21.91
CA ASN A 248 4.02 -16.76 -21.27
C ASN A 248 5.20 -16.72 -22.25
N LEU A 249 5.30 -17.66 -23.19
CA LEU A 249 6.33 -17.67 -24.23
C LEU A 249 6.17 -16.51 -25.19
N LEU A 250 4.96 -16.28 -25.68
CA LEU A 250 4.65 -15.14 -26.54
C LEU A 250 4.85 -13.81 -25.81
N GLU A 251 4.46 -13.73 -24.53
CA GLU A 251 4.70 -12.57 -23.67
C GLU A 251 6.19 -12.33 -23.40
N TRP A 252 6.96 -13.39 -23.12
CA TRP A 252 8.40 -13.30 -22.88
C TRP A 252 9.17 -12.83 -24.12
N PHE A 253 8.69 -13.20 -25.31
CA PHE A 253 9.22 -12.68 -26.56
C PHE A 253 8.70 -11.27 -26.90
N GLN A 254 7.46 -10.91 -26.50
CA GLN A 254 6.78 -9.65 -26.83
C GLN A 254 5.91 -9.11 -25.66
N PRO A 255 6.50 -8.49 -24.62
CA PRO A 255 5.84 -8.23 -23.33
C PRO A 255 4.72 -7.16 -23.29
N ARG A 256 4.07 -6.81 -24.41
CA ARG A 256 2.93 -5.85 -24.45
C ARG A 256 1.86 -6.11 -25.52
N LEU A 257 1.74 -7.32 -26.08
CA LEU A 257 0.82 -7.58 -27.22
C LEU A 257 -0.39 -8.48 -26.93
N LEU A 258 -0.57 -8.96 -25.69
CA LEU A 258 -1.60 -9.96 -25.38
C LEU A 258 -2.66 -9.57 -24.35
N GLU A 259 -2.49 -8.50 -23.56
CA GLU A 259 -3.50 -8.18 -22.52
C GLU A 259 -4.45 -7.03 -22.86
N PHE A 260 -4.02 -5.91 -23.47
CA PHE A 260 -4.96 -4.87 -23.92
C PHE A 260 -4.39 -4.07 -25.10
N PRO A 261 -5.16 -3.84 -26.20
CA PRO A 261 -4.72 -3.02 -27.33
C PRO A 261 -4.66 -1.50 -27.01
N ALA A 262 -5.08 -1.11 -25.81
CA ALA A 262 -5.16 0.28 -25.39
C ALA A 262 -3.85 0.76 -24.74
N LEU A 263 -3.20 1.76 -25.34
CA LEU A 263 -1.98 2.38 -24.82
C LEU A 263 -2.31 3.76 -24.22
N SER A 264 -2.15 3.91 -22.91
CA SER A 264 -2.24 5.19 -22.21
C SER A 264 -1.09 5.40 -21.22
N ALA A 265 -0.73 6.65 -20.98
CA ALA A 265 0.23 7.08 -19.97
C ALA A 265 -0.27 8.33 -19.24
N ARG A 266 0.29 8.57 -18.04
CA ARG A 266 0.06 9.79 -17.30
C ARG A 266 0.94 10.92 -17.84
N ALA A 267 0.42 12.15 -17.85
CA ALA A 267 1.17 13.32 -18.23
C ALA A 267 2.44 13.46 -17.37
N GLY A 268 3.57 13.78 -17.99
CA GLY A 268 4.88 13.87 -17.33
C GLY A 268 5.55 12.53 -16.98
N SER A 269 4.91 11.39 -17.25
CA SER A 269 5.53 10.06 -17.08
C SER A 269 6.16 9.59 -18.40
N PRO A 270 7.40 9.04 -18.39
CA PRO A 270 8.04 8.59 -19.62
C PRO A 270 7.30 7.39 -20.23
N PHE A 271 7.11 7.41 -21.55
CA PHE A 271 6.49 6.33 -22.30
C PHE A 271 7.55 5.43 -22.94
N GLU A 272 7.47 4.12 -22.69
CA GLU A 272 8.40 3.14 -23.23
C GLU A 272 7.98 2.63 -24.62
N ILE A 273 8.82 2.85 -25.63
CA ILE A 273 8.65 2.38 -27.00
C ILE A 273 9.68 1.28 -27.28
N ARG A 274 9.22 0.07 -27.59
CA ARG A 274 10.10 -1.05 -27.98
C ARG A 274 10.18 -1.15 -29.51
N LEU A 275 11.38 -1.02 -30.05
CA LEU A 275 11.63 -1.09 -31.49
C LEU A 275 12.04 -2.52 -31.92
N PRO A 276 11.60 -3.00 -33.11
CA PRO A 276 12.07 -4.27 -33.66
C PRO A 276 13.57 -4.28 -33.96
N ALA A 277 14.16 -5.48 -34.01
CA ALA A 277 15.59 -5.65 -34.32
C ALA A 277 15.85 -5.29 -35.80
N GLY A 278 16.27 -4.04 -36.04
CA GLY A 278 16.51 -3.47 -37.37
C GLY A 278 16.13 -1.99 -37.48
N ASP A 279 15.36 -1.46 -36.53
CA ASP A 279 14.91 -0.06 -36.51
C ASP A 279 15.77 0.76 -35.55
N ASP A 280 16.61 1.65 -36.09
CA ASP A 280 17.54 2.48 -35.30
C ASP A 280 16.98 3.88 -34.98
N THR A 281 15.85 4.27 -35.58
CA THR A 281 15.21 5.58 -35.38
C THR A 281 13.68 5.46 -35.26
N VAL A 282 13.08 6.39 -34.49
CA VAL A 282 11.63 6.53 -34.37
C VAL A 282 11.22 8.02 -34.46
N ASP A 283 10.24 8.30 -35.29
CA ASP A 283 9.58 9.60 -35.42
C ASP A 283 8.34 9.64 -34.53
N ILE A 284 8.29 10.57 -33.58
CA ILE A 284 7.16 10.79 -32.67
C ILE A 284 6.49 12.11 -33.02
N SER A 285 5.18 12.08 -33.24
CA SER A 285 4.34 13.26 -33.46
C SER A 285 3.56 13.55 -32.18
N LEU A 286 3.75 14.75 -31.63
CA LEU A 286 3.05 15.24 -30.44
C LEU A 286 1.62 15.71 -30.79
N PRO A 287 0.72 15.84 -29.80
CA PRO A 287 -0.62 16.41 -29.98
C PRO A 287 -0.61 17.82 -30.59
N SER A 288 0.43 18.61 -30.31
CA SER A 288 0.64 19.95 -30.90
C SER A 288 1.03 19.95 -32.39
N GLY A 289 1.26 18.77 -32.99
CA GLY A 289 1.69 18.63 -34.39
C GLY A 289 3.21 18.72 -34.61
N LYS A 290 3.99 19.01 -33.56
CA LYS A 290 5.46 18.95 -33.57
C LYS A 290 5.90 17.49 -33.77
N LYS A 291 6.92 17.27 -34.61
CA LYS A 291 7.54 15.96 -34.85
C LYS A 291 8.96 15.94 -34.28
N GLU A 292 9.32 14.84 -33.65
CA GLU A 292 10.65 14.60 -33.09
C GLU A 292 11.17 13.25 -33.55
N THR A 293 12.42 13.22 -34.03
CA THR A 293 13.10 12.00 -34.45
C THR A 293 14.10 11.62 -33.36
N LEU A 294 13.96 10.41 -32.81
CA LEU A 294 14.84 9.88 -31.77
C LEU A 294 15.63 8.69 -32.29
N ALA A 295 16.93 8.68 -32.01
CA ALA A 295 17.81 7.55 -32.28
C ALA A 295 17.75 6.55 -31.11
N ALA A 296 17.62 5.26 -31.43
CA ALA A 296 17.47 4.19 -30.47
C ALA A 296 18.83 3.75 -29.89
N ALA A 297 19.29 4.43 -28.84
CA ALA A 297 20.49 4.02 -28.10
C ALA A 297 20.25 2.78 -27.20
N THR A 298 19.01 2.61 -26.73
CA THR A 298 18.57 1.53 -25.85
C THR A 298 17.20 1.01 -26.29
N ASN A 299 16.88 -0.25 -26.00
CA ASN A 299 15.56 -0.83 -26.24
C ASN A 299 15.07 -1.48 -24.92
N PRO A 300 13.99 -0.95 -24.27
CA PRO A 300 13.07 0.08 -24.75
C PRO A 300 13.68 1.49 -24.85
N LEU A 301 13.16 2.29 -25.78
CA LEU A 301 13.38 3.73 -25.90
C LEU A 301 12.39 4.46 -24.98
N LEU A 302 12.90 5.34 -24.12
CA LEU A 302 12.09 6.12 -23.18
C LEU A 302 11.78 7.50 -23.78
N PHE A 303 10.50 7.78 -24.02
CA PHE A 303 10.04 9.09 -24.47
C PHE A 303 9.51 9.91 -23.29
N GLY A 304 10.21 10.98 -22.92
CA GLY A 304 9.91 11.79 -21.75
C GLY A 304 9.03 13.03 -22.00
N GLU A 305 8.83 13.47 -23.24
CA GLU A 305 8.04 14.67 -23.55
C GLU A 305 6.53 14.40 -23.58
N THR A 306 6.00 13.88 -22.47
CA THR A 306 4.58 13.53 -22.30
C THR A 306 3.80 14.59 -21.51
N TYR A 307 4.19 15.88 -21.61
CA TYR A 307 3.56 16.95 -20.83
C TYR A 307 2.20 17.41 -21.38
N GLN A 308 1.88 17.10 -22.63
CA GLN A 308 0.61 17.50 -23.27
C GLN A 308 -0.37 16.33 -23.24
N SER A 309 -1.58 16.54 -22.71
CA SER A 309 -2.67 15.56 -22.81
C SER A 309 -3.17 15.44 -24.24
N GLY A 310 -3.34 14.23 -24.74
CA GLY A 310 -3.84 13.98 -26.09
C GLY A 310 -3.24 12.74 -26.74
N PHE A 311 -3.43 12.62 -28.05
CA PHE A 311 -2.92 11.51 -28.85
C PHE A 311 -1.53 11.79 -29.40
N TYR A 312 -0.61 10.87 -29.14
CA TYR A 312 0.72 10.83 -29.72
C TYR A 312 0.75 9.73 -30.78
N ALA A 313 1.54 9.93 -31.83
CA ALA A 313 1.78 8.92 -32.85
C ALA A 313 3.28 8.66 -32.97
N TYR A 314 3.68 7.40 -33.11
CA TYR A 314 5.07 7.04 -33.39
C TYR A 314 5.16 6.24 -34.69
N LYS A 315 6.24 6.43 -35.44
CA LYS A 315 6.54 5.74 -36.69
C LYS A 315 8.03 5.40 -36.76
N SER A 316 8.32 4.15 -37.08
CA SER A 316 9.66 3.60 -37.34
C SER A 316 9.66 2.97 -38.73
N ALA A 317 10.79 2.39 -39.15
CA ALA A 317 10.90 1.77 -40.48
C ALA A 317 9.94 0.59 -40.65
N SER A 318 9.70 -0.20 -39.59
CA SER A 318 8.86 -1.40 -39.63
C SER A 318 7.55 -1.29 -38.86
N ARG A 319 7.38 -0.28 -37.99
CA ARG A 319 6.20 -0.17 -37.09
C ARG A 319 5.65 1.25 -37.01
N SER A 320 4.33 1.38 -36.89
CA SER A 320 3.65 2.62 -36.51
C SER A 320 2.56 2.35 -35.48
N GLY A 321 2.33 3.28 -34.55
CA GLY A 321 1.26 3.16 -33.56
C GLY A 321 0.93 4.50 -32.91
N ARG A 322 -0.08 4.50 -32.04
CA ARG A 322 -0.49 5.67 -31.27
C ARG A 322 -0.54 5.37 -29.78
N PHE A 323 -0.38 6.37 -28.94
CA PHE A 323 -0.64 6.24 -27.51
C PHE A 323 -1.32 7.51 -27.00
N ALA A 324 -2.10 7.37 -25.94
CA ALA A 324 -2.78 8.49 -25.30
C ALA A 324 -2.02 8.93 -24.04
N VAL A 325 -1.99 10.24 -23.79
CA VAL A 325 -1.50 10.79 -22.52
C VAL A 325 -2.63 11.55 -21.85
N ASN A 326 -2.85 11.26 -20.57
CA ASN A 326 -3.92 11.84 -19.76
C ASN A 326 -3.37 12.47 -18.48
N LEU A 327 -4.05 13.50 -17.96
CA LEU A 327 -3.64 14.18 -16.72
C LEU A 327 -3.58 13.20 -15.54
N PHE A 328 -4.67 12.46 -15.29
CA PHE A 328 -4.81 11.39 -14.28
C PHE A 328 -4.09 11.66 -12.94
N ASP A 329 -4.11 12.92 -12.50
CA ASP A 329 -3.56 13.37 -11.24
C ASP A 329 -4.63 14.17 -10.48
N GLU A 330 -5.18 13.56 -9.44
CA GLU A 330 -6.17 14.21 -8.58
C GLU A 330 -5.61 15.45 -7.88
N SER A 331 -4.29 15.52 -7.66
CA SER A 331 -3.66 16.67 -7.04
C SER A 331 -3.51 17.86 -7.99
N GLU A 332 -3.51 17.64 -9.32
CA GLU A 332 -3.55 18.70 -10.32
C GLU A 332 -4.99 19.11 -10.67
N SER A 333 -5.93 18.15 -10.69
CA SER A 333 -7.37 18.41 -10.89
C SER A 333 -8.05 19.08 -9.70
N ASN A 334 -7.59 18.84 -8.46
CA ASN A 334 -8.08 19.56 -7.30
C ASN A 334 -7.45 20.95 -7.21
N ILE A 335 -8.04 21.89 -7.96
CA ILE A 335 -7.74 23.33 -7.96
C ILE A 335 -8.33 24.07 -6.75
N GLY A 336 -9.03 23.35 -5.86
CA GLY A 336 -9.51 23.92 -4.61
C GLY A 336 -8.37 24.60 -3.88
N SER A 337 -8.59 25.86 -3.48
CA SER A 337 -7.56 26.65 -2.82
C SER A 337 -7.06 25.90 -1.58
N ARG A 338 -5.81 25.41 -1.64
CA ARG A 338 -5.08 24.85 -0.49
C ARG A 338 -4.61 25.93 0.47
N LEU A 339 -4.83 27.19 0.09
CA LEU A 339 -4.61 28.40 0.87
C LEU A 339 -5.98 28.98 1.27
N PRO A 340 -6.13 29.67 2.41
CA PRO A 340 -7.38 30.36 2.72
C PRO A 340 -7.72 31.41 1.65
N ALA A 341 -9.00 31.49 1.29
CA ALA A 341 -9.49 32.38 0.23
C ALA A 341 -9.27 33.85 0.61
N VAL A 342 -8.47 34.57 -0.20
CA VAL A 342 -8.39 36.02 -0.19
C VAL A 342 -9.57 36.58 -1.01
N PRO A 343 -10.33 37.58 -0.53
CA PRO A 343 -11.39 38.19 -1.33
C PRO A 343 -10.82 38.85 -2.59
N ALA A 344 -11.33 38.44 -3.75
CA ALA A 344 -10.96 38.99 -5.05
C ALA A 344 -11.49 40.42 -5.20
N ALA A 345 -10.66 41.42 -4.89
CA ALA A 345 -10.80 42.76 -5.40
C ALA A 345 -9.91 42.89 -6.65
N GLU A 346 -10.58 42.94 -7.82
CA GLU A 346 -10.14 43.56 -9.08
C GLU A 346 -8.62 43.61 -9.32
N ALA A 347 -8.07 42.56 -9.90
CA ALA A 347 -6.80 42.63 -10.60
C ALA A 347 -6.99 42.06 -12.01
N GLU A 348 -7.44 42.93 -12.91
CA GLU A 348 -7.34 42.71 -14.35
C GLU A 348 -5.91 42.32 -14.74
N ASN A 349 -5.82 41.22 -15.49
CA ASN A 349 -4.82 40.91 -16.52
C ASN A 349 -3.65 41.90 -16.63
N ARG A 350 -2.59 41.66 -15.85
CA ARG A 350 -1.22 41.97 -16.29
C ARG A 350 -0.38 40.70 -16.18
N PRO A 351 0.02 40.09 -17.30
CA PRO A 351 0.93 38.96 -17.25
C PRO A 351 2.28 39.46 -16.74
N SER A 352 2.69 38.96 -15.58
CA SER A 352 4.06 39.00 -15.11
C SER A 352 4.89 38.10 -16.02
N SER A 353 5.37 38.68 -17.13
CA SER A 353 6.44 38.10 -17.90
C SER A 353 7.68 38.03 -17.00
N LEU A 354 8.10 36.81 -16.67
CA LEU A 354 9.50 36.54 -16.35
C LEU A 354 10.28 36.87 -17.63
N GLU A 355 10.76 38.11 -17.73
CA GLU A 355 11.65 38.56 -18.80
C GLU A 355 13.02 37.83 -18.69
N SER A 356 13.07 36.57 -19.11
CA SER A 356 14.31 35.95 -19.60
C SER A 356 14.44 36.17 -21.11
N GLY A 357 14.09 37.37 -21.57
CA GLY A 357 14.47 37.83 -22.90
C GLY A 357 15.95 38.21 -22.88
N LEU A 358 16.73 37.72 -23.83
CA LEU A 358 18.03 38.32 -24.13
C LEU A 358 17.81 39.83 -24.27
N ARG A 359 18.34 40.63 -23.36
CA ARG A 359 18.26 42.09 -23.44
C ARG A 359 18.98 42.47 -24.74
N LEU A 360 18.24 42.71 -25.82
CA LEU A 360 18.80 43.00 -27.14
C LEU A 360 19.39 44.42 -27.20
N TRP A 361 18.96 45.31 -26.30
CA TRP A 361 19.36 46.70 -26.30
C TRP A 361 20.88 46.95 -26.16
N PRO A 362 21.69 46.21 -25.36
CA PRO A 362 23.14 46.40 -25.32
C PRO A 362 23.80 46.00 -26.65
N GLY A 363 23.26 44.98 -27.33
CA GLY A 363 23.70 44.58 -28.66
C GLY A 363 23.36 45.63 -29.72
N LEU A 364 22.17 46.23 -29.65
CA LEU A 364 21.76 47.33 -30.54
C LEU A 364 22.59 48.60 -30.31
N VAL A 365 22.84 48.96 -29.04
CA VAL A 365 23.70 50.10 -28.69
C VAL A 365 25.15 49.82 -29.13
N GLY A 366 25.66 48.60 -28.96
CA GLY A 366 26.98 48.19 -29.46
C GLY A 366 27.11 48.26 -30.98
N LEU A 367 26.05 47.89 -31.72
CA LEU A 367 26.01 48.01 -33.18
C LEU A 367 26.05 49.49 -33.63
N VAL A 368 25.25 50.35 -32.99
CA VAL A 368 25.24 51.79 -33.27
C VAL A 368 26.61 52.42 -32.96
N PHE A 369 27.27 51.99 -31.88
CA PHE A 369 28.63 52.40 -31.56
C PHE A 369 29.61 52.06 -32.69
N LEU A 370 29.61 50.79 -33.15
CA LEU A 370 30.51 50.33 -34.21
C LEU A 370 30.31 51.08 -35.52
N LEU A 371 29.06 51.34 -35.90
CA LEU A 371 28.71 52.09 -37.10
C LEU A 371 29.21 53.55 -37.02
N LEU A 372 28.94 54.23 -35.91
CA LEU A 372 29.38 55.61 -35.69
C LEU A 372 30.91 55.73 -35.59
N PHE A 373 31.57 54.72 -35.01
CA PHE A 373 33.03 54.66 -34.92
C PHE A 373 33.68 54.45 -36.29
N ALA A 374 33.15 53.53 -37.11
CA ALA A 374 33.62 53.30 -38.47
C ALA A 374 33.46 54.54 -39.35
N GLU A 375 32.32 55.23 -39.23
CA GLU A 375 32.06 56.48 -39.95
C GLU A 375 32.98 57.62 -39.49
N LEU A 376 33.28 57.72 -38.18
CA LEU A 376 34.24 58.68 -37.63
C LEU A 376 35.65 58.42 -38.15
N PHE A 377 36.07 57.15 -38.21
CA PHE A 377 37.37 56.76 -38.75
C PHE A 377 37.51 57.11 -40.24
N LEU A 378 36.45 56.91 -41.02
CA LEU A 378 36.40 57.30 -42.44
C LEU A 378 36.41 58.82 -42.62
N ALA A 379 35.64 59.56 -41.81
CA ALA A 379 35.60 61.03 -41.84
C ALA A 379 36.94 61.67 -41.44
N TRP A 380 37.64 61.09 -40.46
CA TRP A 380 38.98 61.53 -40.06
C TRP A 380 39.99 61.37 -41.20
N ARG A 381 39.87 60.29 -41.98
CA ARG A 381 40.73 60.02 -43.15
C ARG A 381 40.49 60.97 -44.33
N GLN A 382 39.34 61.63 -44.39
CA GLN A 382 38.94 62.54 -45.47
C GLN A 382 39.21 64.03 -45.17
N GLY A 383 39.82 64.37 -44.03
CA GLY A 383 40.25 65.75 -43.74
C GLY A 383 39.11 66.73 -43.41
N VAL A 384 38.06 66.25 -42.75
CA VAL A 384 36.89 67.06 -42.35
C VAL A 384 37.24 68.03 -41.19
N THR A 385 36.53 69.16 -41.08
CA THR A 385 36.71 70.20 -40.05
C THR A 385 36.57 69.67 -38.61
N LEU A 386 37.20 70.37 -37.64
CA LEU A 386 37.36 69.91 -36.25
C LEU A 386 36.04 69.78 -35.46
N TYR A 387 35.04 70.61 -35.75
CA TYR A 387 33.79 70.69 -34.97
C TYR A 387 32.85 69.46 -35.10
N PRO A 388 32.59 68.93 -36.32
CA PRO A 388 31.87 67.65 -36.50
C PRO A 388 32.50 66.46 -35.74
N VAL A 389 33.83 66.40 -35.70
CA VAL A 389 34.57 65.33 -35.02
C VAL A 389 34.38 65.39 -33.50
N LEU A 390 34.32 66.58 -32.91
CA LEU A 390 34.12 66.78 -31.47
C LEU A 390 32.73 66.32 -31.00
N PHE A 391 31.66 66.75 -31.68
CA PHE A 391 30.29 66.36 -31.31
C PHE A 391 30.04 64.87 -31.50
N ARG A 392 30.67 64.26 -32.50
CA ARG A 392 30.60 62.81 -32.73
C ARG A 392 31.41 62.01 -31.69
N GLY A 393 32.53 62.55 -31.21
CA GLY A 393 33.24 62.00 -30.06
C GLY A 393 32.40 62.02 -28.77
N LEU A 394 31.65 63.10 -28.53
CA LEU A 394 30.72 63.20 -27.39
C LEU A 394 29.55 62.22 -27.49
N ALA A 395 29.00 62.00 -28.69
CA ALA A 395 27.98 60.99 -28.93
C ALA A 395 28.49 59.57 -28.60
N LEU A 396 29.66 59.19 -29.12
CA LEU A 396 30.30 57.90 -28.82
C LEU A 396 30.59 57.74 -27.31
N GLY A 397 31.05 58.81 -26.64
CA GLY A 397 31.26 58.81 -25.20
C GLY A 397 29.97 58.53 -24.40
N ALA A 398 28.88 59.23 -24.73
CA ALA A 398 27.58 59.01 -24.09
C ALA A 398 27.06 57.57 -24.32
N LEU A 399 27.31 57.00 -25.50
CA LEU A 399 26.93 55.64 -25.85
C LEU A 399 27.72 54.57 -25.07
N ILE A 400 29.03 54.80 -24.83
CA ILE A 400 29.85 53.95 -23.97
C ILE A 400 29.31 53.96 -22.53
N PHE A 401 28.97 55.15 -21.99
CA PHE A 401 28.37 55.24 -20.65
C PHE A 401 26.99 54.60 -20.58
N ALA A 402 26.20 54.63 -21.66
CA ALA A 402 24.93 53.91 -21.74
C ALA A 402 25.13 52.38 -21.72
N LEU A 403 26.19 51.87 -22.38
CA LEU A 403 26.58 50.46 -22.39
C LEU A 403 27.05 49.96 -21.01
N VAL A 404 27.74 50.81 -20.25
CA VAL A 404 28.19 50.51 -18.88
C VAL A 404 27.04 50.55 -17.87
N ASN A 405 25.94 51.27 -18.16
CA ASN A 405 24.72 51.40 -17.35
C ASN A 405 24.99 51.65 -15.84
N PRO A 406 25.66 52.76 -15.48
CA PRO A 406 25.96 53.08 -14.08
C PRO A 406 24.67 53.23 -13.26
N ARG A 407 24.44 52.33 -12.30
CA ARG A 407 23.22 52.34 -11.47
C ARG A 407 23.24 53.53 -10.49
N ILE A 408 22.20 54.36 -10.54
CA ILE A 408 21.98 55.41 -9.55
C ILE A 408 21.16 54.80 -8.41
N PHE A 409 21.76 54.65 -7.24
CA PHE A 409 21.09 54.11 -6.06
C PHE A 409 20.31 55.23 -5.34
N ARG A 410 19.00 55.03 -5.12
CA ARG A 410 18.19 55.86 -4.22
C ARG A 410 17.84 55.08 -2.96
N SER A 411 17.79 55.78 -1.83
CA SER A 411 17.25 55.25 -0.58
C SER A 411 15.77 54.89 -0.76
N SER A 412 15.39 53.63 -0.57
CA SER A 412 14.00 53.16 -0.61
C SER A 412 13.47 52.91 0.80
N ALA A 413 12.20 53.25 1.02
CA ALA A 413 11.47 52.99 2.27
C ALA A 413 10.67 51.67 2.21
N ALA A 414 10.88 50.86 1.17
CA ALA A 414 10.24 49.57 0.97
C ALA A 414 10.56 48.56 2.07
N LEU A 415 9.53 48.08 2.77
CA LEU A 415 9.60 47.17 3.92
C LEU A 415 8.77 45.90 3.67
N ASP A 416 9.32 44.74 3.97
CA ASP A 416 8.59 43.47 4.04
C ASP A 416 8.59 42.97 5.47
N VAL A 417 7.38 42.72 6.01
CA VAL A 417 7.18 42.18 7.35
C VAL A 417 6.54 40.80 7.21
N VAL A 418 7.18 39.75 7.73
CA VAL A 418 6.62 38.39 7.72
C VAL A 418 6.30 37.98 9.16
N PHE A 419 5.05 37.64 9.43
CA PHE A 419 4.65 37.04 10.70
C PHE A 419 4.82 35.53 10.61
N SER A 420 5.65 34.98 11.48
CA SER A 420 5.87 33.54 11.60
C SER A 420 5.23 33.07 12.90
N VAL A 421 4.12 32.35 12.80
CA VAL A 421 3.30 31.93 13.95
C VAL A 421 3.48 30.44 14.20
N ASP A 422 3.94 30.11 15.39
CA ASP A 422 4.02 28.74 15.87
C ASP A 422 2.62 28.24 16.26
N LEU A 423 2.14 27.21 15.58
CA LEU A 423 0.88 26.53 15.86
C LEU A 423 1.10 25.07 16.33
N SER A 424 2.32 24.76 16.80
CA SER A 424 2.62 23.50 17.52
C SER A 424 1.73 23.33 18.76
N ARG A 425 1.68 22.13 19.32
CA ARG A 425 0.78 21.82 20.45
C ARG A 425 1.11 22.63 21.71
N SER A 426 2.37 23.01 21.92
CA SER A 426 2.81 23.82 23.06
C SER A 426 2.39 25.30 22.99
N VAL A 427 1.96 25.77 21.82
CA VAL A 427 1.57 27.18 21.57
C VAL A 427 0.13 27.32 21.09
N GLY A 428 -0.26 26.50 20.11
CA GLY A 428 -1.58 26.22 19.56
C GLY A 428 -2.62 27.35 19.59
N GLN A 429 -3.32 27.46 20.70
CA GLN A 429 -4.46 28.38 20.85
C GLN A 429 -4.00 29.82 21.16
N GLU A 430 -3.00 29.99 22.04
CA GLU A 430 -2.51 31.33 22.42
C GLU A 430 -1.77 31.99 21.26
N GLY A 431 -0.96 31.23 20.52
CA GLY A 431 -0.30 31.73 19.30
C GLY A 431 -1.30 32.21 18.25
N ARG A 432 -2.41 31.49 18.07
CA ARG A 432 -3.51 31.87 17.19
C ARG A 432 -4.23 33.12 17.66
N GLU A 433 -4.61 33.20 18.93
CA GLU A 433 -5.26 34.37 19.50
C GLU A 433 -4.38 35.63 19.39
N LYS A 434 -3.07 35.49 19.61
CA LYS A 434 -2.10 36.58 19.45
C LYS A 434 -1.89 36.95 17.98
N ALA A 435 -1.87 35.99 17.07
CA ALA A 435 -1.82 36.26 15.63
C ALA A 435 -3.07 37.02 15.15
N ASP A 436 -4.27 36.64 15.62
CA ASP A 436 -5.52 37.34 15.31
C ASP A 436 -5.53 38.76 15.90
N GLU A 437 -5.04 38.93 17.13
CA GLU A 437 -4.85 40.24 17.76
C GLU A 437 -3.89 41.13 16.94
N LEU A 438 -2.77 40.56 16.46
CA LEU A 438 -1.80 41.23 15.59
C LEU A 438 -2.42 41.70 14.28
N LEU A 439 -3.10 40.80 13.56
CA LEU A 439 -3.67 41.11 12.26
C LEU A 439 -4.70 42.25 12.36
N ARG A 440 -5.48 42.31 13.45
CA ARG A 440 -6.41 43.41 13.72
C ARG A 440 -5.70 44.72 14.09
N ALA A 441 -4.60 44.66 14.83
CA ALA A 441 -3.83 45.85 15.23
C ALA A 441 -3.04 46.46 14.06
N VAL A 442 -2.51 45.60 13.18
CA VAL A 442 -1.65 45.97 12.03
C VAL A 442 -2.40 46.76 10.96
N ALA A 443 -3.70 46.52 10.78
CA ALA A 443 -4.55 47.29 9.88
C ALA A 443 -4.54 48.82 10.16
N ARG A 444 -4.06 49.24 11.35
CA ARG A 444 -3.95 50.66 11.75
C ARG A 444 -2.60 51.30 11.38
N PHE A 445 -1.62 50.53 10.93
CA PHE A 445 -0.23 50.96 10.70
C PHE A 445 0.24 50.77 9.23
N GLU A 446 -0.70 50.65 8.29
CA GLU A 446 -0.41 50.41 6.87
C GLU A 446 0.32 51.59 6.21
N HIS A 447 1.50 51.32 5.62
CA HIS A 447 2.25 52.25 4.77
C HIS A 447 2.21 51.78 3.30
N PRO A 448 2.13 52.68 2.30
CA PRO A 448 1.95 52.31 0.88
C PRO A 448 3.06 51.43 0.29
N GLU A 449 4.27 51.46 0.87
CA GLU A 449 5.42 50.70 0.38
C GLU A 449 5.72 49.45 1.25
N THR A 450 4.89 49.14 2.25
CA THR A 450 5.06 47.98 3.14
C THR A 450 4.25 46.78 2.66
N ARG A 451 4.85 45.58 2.64
CA ARG A 451 4.12 44.32 2.42
C ARG A 451 4.15 43.48 3.67
N THR A 452 3.03 42.86 4.02
CA THR A 452 2.95 41.93 5.14
C THR A 452 2.59 40.54 4.66
N GLY A 453 3.30 39.52 5.12
CA GLY A 453 3.00 38.10 4.90
C GLY A 453 2.75 37.37 6.21
N LEU A 454 2.00 36.28 6.15
CA LEU A 454 1.73 35.41 7.30
C LEU A 454 2.10 33.97 6.96
N LEU A 455 2.98 33.41 7.78
CA LEU A 455 3.49 32.06 7.72
C LEU A 455 3.12 31.36 9.03
N ALA A 456 2.34 30.30 8.97
CA ALA A 456 2.08 29.44 10.11
C ALA A 456 3.01 28.23 10.04
N PHE A 457 3.48 27.71 11.17
CA PHE A 457 4.35 26.55 11.18
C PHE A 457 4.08 25.61 12.37
N GLY A 458 4.35 24.34 12.14
CA GLY A 458 4.47 23.29 13.15
C GLY A 458 5.61 22.38 12.71
N ARG A 459 5.31 21.14 12.31
CA ARG A 459 6.31 20.24 11.70
C ARG A 459 6.88 20.80 10.40
N THR A 460 6.04 21.47 9.61
CA THR A 460 6.40 22.12 8.34
C THR A 460 5.86 23.55 8.30
N PRO A 461 6.57 24.50 7.67
CA PRO A 461 6.07 25.86 7.47
C PRO A 461 5.10 25.93 6.28
N GLU A 462 3.94 26.57 6.47
CA GLU A 462 2.93 26.81 5.45
C GLU A 462 2.54 28.29 5.41
N TRP A 463 2.42 28.85 4.20
CA TRP A 463 1.99 30.22 4.02
C TRP A 463 0.47 30.32 4.12
N GLU A 464 -0.03 31.26 4.91
CA GLU A 464 -1.45 31.65 4.87
C GLU A 464 -1.65 32.67 3.75
N PHE A 465 -0.76 33.67 3.68
CA PHE A 465 -0.65 34.58 2.53
C PHE A 465 0.76 35.11 2.37
N LEU A 466 1.22 35.20 1.12
CA LEU A 466 2.50 35.79 0.76
C LEU A 466 2.52 37.31 1.04
N PRO A 467 3.71 37.94 1.17
CA PRO A 467 3.83 39.37 1.45
C PRO A 467 3.06 40.25 0.45
N ARG A 468 2.00 40.91 0.94
CA ARG A 468 1.10 41.77 0.15
C ARG A 468 0.83 43.13 0.82
N PRO A 469 0.43 44.18 0.07
CA PRO A 469 0.25 45.53 0.62
C PRO A 469 -1.02 45.72 1.46
N LYS A 470 -2.10 44.96 1.21
CA LYS A 470 -3.37 45.01 1.95
C LYS A 470 -3.69 43.66 2.55
N ILE A 471 -4.16 43.65 3.80
CA ILE A 471 -4.45 42.43 4.56
C ILE A 471 -5.93 42.42 4.98
N SER A 472 -6.61 41.28 4.84
CA SER A 472 -7.95 41.06 5.38
C SER A 472 -7.90 40.13 6.60
N PRO A 473 -8.56 40.45 7.74
CA PRO A 473 -8.54 39.63 8.95
C PRO A 473 -9.24 38.26 8.85
N SER A 474 -10.01 38.02 7.77
CA SER A 474 -10.82 36.82 7.55
C SER A 474 -10.06 35.61 6.99
N ASP A 475 -8.75 35.74 6.77
CA ASP A 475 -7.97 34.82 5.93
C ASP A 475 -7.14 33.80 6.75
N PHE A 476 -7.42 33.56 8.04
CA PHE A 476 -6.63 32.65 8.90
C PHE A 476 -7.28 31.26 9.05
N GLY A 477 -6.67 30.22 8.45
CA GLY A 477 -7.32 28.93 8.23
C GLY A 477 -6.43 27.69 8.26
N ALA A 478 -5.13 27.80 8.57
CA ALA A 478 -4.17 26.71 8.44
C ALA A 478 -4.54 25.46 9.25
N ARG A 479 -4.50 24.31 8.55
CA ARG A 479 -4.56 22.96 9.14
C ARG A 479 -3.17 22.34 9.05
N LEU A 480 -2.37 22.58 10.08
CA LEU A 480 -1.00 22.09 10.18
C LEU A 480 -0.90 20.81 11.01
N ASP A 481 0.17 20.05 10.75
CA ASP A 481 0.67 19.02 11.66
C ASP A 481 1.35 19.70 12.86
N ARG A 482 0.71 19.56 14.03
CA ARG A 482 1.02 20.34 15.25
C ARG A 482 1.95 19.62 16.22
N GLU A 483 2.36 18.39 15.93
CA GLU A 483 3.07 17.56 16.91
C GLU A 483 4.58 17.89 17.05
N GLU A 484 5.10 18.77 16.19
CA GLU A 484 6.48 19.27 16.19
C GLU A 484 6.51 20.80 15.91
N SER A 485 7.62 21.48 16.27
CA SER A 485 7.92 22.88 16.01
C SER A 485 9.28 23.03 15.32
N HIS A 486 9.27 23.47 14.06
CA HIS A 486 10.46 23.65 13.21
C HIS A 486 10.72 25.13 12.89
N ILE A 487 11.27 25.85 13.87
CA ILE A 487 11.54 27.30 13.78
C ILE A 487 12.56 27.61 12.68
N GLN A 488 13.62 26.81 12.54
CA GLN A 488 14.61 26.96 11.46
C GLN A 488 13.96 27.01 10.07
N GLY A 489 13.10 26.04 9.76
CA GLY A 489 12.40 25.97 8.48
C GLY A 489 11.49 27.17 8.25
N ALA A 490 10.80 27.63 9.29
CA ALA A 490 9.94 28.81 9.23
C ALA A 490 10.72 30.09 8.90
N LEU A 491 11.87 30.32 9.55
CA LEU A 491 12.71 31.48 9.28
C LEU A 491 13.32 31.45 7.87
N GLN A 492 13.72 30.28 7.38
CA GLN A 492 14.22 30.10 6.02
C GLN A 492 13.12 30.39 4.97
N ALA A 493 11.92 29.86 5.19
CA ALA A 493 10.78 30.10 4.31
C ALA A 493 10.38 31.58 4.28
N ALA A 494 10.32 32.23 5.45
CA ALA A 494 10.04 33.66 5.57
C ALA A 494 11.07 34.53 4.85
N ALA A 495 12.36 34.24 5.03
CA ALA A 495 13.44 34.97 4.38
C ALA A 495 13.45 34.82 2.86
N ALA A 496 13.04 33.67 2.32
CA ALA A 496 12.98 33.42 0.88
C ALA A 496 11.98 34.30 0.12
N GLN A 497 10.97 34.87 0.80
CA GLN A 497 9.94 35.72 0.19
C GLN A 497 10.15 37.22 0.35
N ILE A 498 11.25 37.62 1.01
CA ILE A 498 11.64 39.02 1.12
C ILE A 498 12.25 39.46 -0.21
N GLY A 499 11.74 40.55 -0.80
CA GLY A 499 12.13 40.96 -2.15
C GLY A 499 13.54 41.56 -2.22
N GLU A 500 14.23 41.34 -3.34
CA GLU A 500 15.54 41.96 -3.60
C GLU A 500 15.45 43.49 -3.49
N ALA A 501 16.38 44.11 -2.76
CA ALA A 501 16.43 45.55 -2.44
C ALA A 501 15.33 46.11 -1.51
N ARG A 502 14.61 45.27 -0.76
CA ARG A 502 13.65 45.66 0.28
C ARG A 502 14.19 45.32 1.68
N GLN A 503 13.76 46.05 2.71
CA GLN A 503 14.12 45.73 4.10
C GLN A 503 13.28 44.55 4.58
N GLY A 504 13.90 43.49 5.08
CA GLY A 504 13.21 42.32 5.62
C GLY A 504 13.10 42.33 7.13
N ARG A 505 11.89 42.16 7.67
CA ARG A 505 11.65 41.94 9.10
C ARG A 505 10.77 40.72 9.30
N ILE A 506 11.13 39.86 10.24
CA ILE A 506 10.35 38.68 10.60
C ILE A 506 9.90 38.86 12.04
N LEU A 507 8.61 38.65 12.35
CA LEU A 507 8.10 38.57 13.71
C LEU A 507 7.77 37.10 14.01
N LEU A 508 8.58 36.47 14.87
CA LEU A 508 8.40 35.11 15.34
C LEU A 508 7.54 35.09 16.61
N ILE A 509 6.38 34.45 16.53
CA ILE A 509 5.49 34.20 17.66
C ILE A 509 5.64 32.72 18.03
N SER A 510 6.34 32.42 19.12
CA SER A 510 6.64 31.05 19.54
C SER A 510 7.00 31.03 21.02
N ASP A 511 6.95 29.84 21.63
CA ASP A 511 7.54 29.58 22.95
C ASP A 511 9.07 29.43 22.88
N GLY A 512 9.64 29.29 21.68
CA GLY A 512 11.08 29.12 21.47
C GLY A 512 11.60 27.70 21.74
N ASN A 513 10.71 26.72 21.96
CA ASN A 513 11.08 25.33 22.19
C ASN A 513 11.15 24.56 20.86
N GLU A 514 12.20 24.81 20.08
CA GLU A 514 12.44 24.06 18.84
C GLU A 514 12.75 22.58 19.16
N ASN A 515 11.93 21.67 18.66
CA ASN A 515 12.14 20.22 18.78
C ASN A 515 12.63 19.57 17.47
N ARG A 516 12.59 20.32 16.37
CA ARG A 516 13.06 19.91 15.06
C ARG A 516 13.88 21.03 14.42
N GLY A 517 15.13 20.73 14.05
CA GLY A 517 16.06 21.71 13.48
C GLY A 517 17.02 22.30 14.51
N GLN A 518 17.80 23.29 14.06
CA GLN A 518 18.72 24.08 14.89
C GLN A 518 18.73 25.55 14.45
N VAL A 519 17.85 26.36 15.05
CA VAL A 519 17.75 27.82 14.83
C VAL A 519 19.11 28.52 14.86
N ALA A 520 19.99 28.11 15.78
CA ALA A 520 21.31 28.71 15.95
C ALA A 520 22.16 28.71 14.66
N GLN A 521 21.95 27.77 13.75
CA GLN A 521 22.67 27.68 12.48
C GLN A 521 22.22 28.72 11.45
N VAL A 522 21.00 29.25 11.58
CA VAL A 522 20.38 30.18 10.61
C VAL A 522 20.69 31.65 10.93
N ILE A 523 21.02 31.96 12.18
CA ILE A 523 21.30 33.34 12.64
C ILE A 523 22.37 34.06 11.80
N PRO A 524 23.55 33.47 11.49
CA PRO A 524 24.58 34.16 10.70
C PRO A 524 24.11 34.46 9.27
N TRP A 525 23.30 33.57 8.69
CA TRP A 525 22.75 33.73 7.35
C TRP A 525 21.73 34.88 7.31
N LEU A 526 20.79 34.93 8.25
CA LEU A 526 19.82 36.04 8.36
C LEU A 526 20.52 37.39 8.54
N ARG A 527 21.59 37.43 9.36
CA ARG A 527 22.43 38.62 9.54
C ARG A 527 23.08 39.06 8.23
N SER A 528 23.60 38.13 7.43
CA SER A 528 24.23 38.44 6.13
C SER A 528 23.26 39.04 5.11
N GLN A 529 21.98 38.67 5.19
CA GLN A 529 20.90 39.20 4.34
C GLN A 529 20.31 40.51 4.87
N GLY A 530 20.75 40.98 6.05
CA GLY A 530 20.22 42.19 6.69
C GLY A 530 18.78 42.05 7.18
N ILE A 531 18.32 40.81 7.43
CA ILE A 531 16.96 40.52 7.90
C ILE A 531 16.96 40.52 9.43
N SER A 532 16.15 41.39 10.04
CA SER A 532 16.00 41.45 11.50
C SER A 532 14.84 40.58 11.96
N VAL A 533 15.06 39.73 12.96
CA VAL A 533 13.99 38.92 13.55
C VAL A 533 13.57 39.50 14.89
N TRP A 534 12.28 39.71 15.05
CA TRP A 534 11.61 40.16 16.26
C TRP A 534 10.92 38.96 16.88
N THR A 535 10.86 38.87 18.19
CA THR A 535 10.28 37.71 18.88
C THR A 535 9.15 38.14 19.81
N LEU A 536 8.06 37.38 19.82
CA LEU A 536 6.95 37.52 20.77
C LEU A 536 6.80 36.19 21.52
N PRO A 537 7.22 36.12 22.79
CA PRO A 537 7.11 34.89 23.57
C PRO A 537 5.65 34.59 23.91
N VAL A 538 5.19 33.39 23.55
CA VAL A 538 3.87 32.82 23.87
C VAL A 538 4.06 31.46 24.53
N GLY A 539 3.09 30.95 25.31
CA GLY A 539 3.18 29.61 25.89
C GLY A 539 2.10 29.32 26.93
N LEU A 540 1.59 28.09 26.90
CA LEU A 540 0.45 27.59 27.70
C LEU A 540 0.51 27.92 29.21
N ALA A 541 1.71 28.07 29.77
CA ALA A 541 1.93 28.23 31.21
C ALA A 541 1.68 29.64 31.79
N ARG A 542 1.23 30.64 31.01
CA ARG A 542 0.92 31.99 31.57
C ARG A 542 -0.41 32.00 32.35
N GLY A 543 -0.46 31.25 33.45
CA GLY A 543 -1.46 31.41 34.52
C GLY A 543 -2.10 30.13 35.05
N ARG A 544 -2.07 29.03 34.28
CA ARG A 544 -2.68 27.73 34.62
C ARG A 544 -1.65 26.75 35.21
N ASN A 545 -2.11 25.75 35.97
CA ASN A 545 -1.26 24.79 36.64
C ASN A 545 -1.19 23.47 35.84
N GLU A 546 -0.09 23.22 35.15
CA GLU A 546 0.09 21.96 34.42
C GLU A 546 0.74 20.91 35.32
N ILE A 547 0.21 19.68 35.25
CA ILE A 547 0.67 18.52 36.01
C ILE A 547 0.93 17.40 35.02
N TYR A 548 2.09 16.78 35.07
CA TYR A 548 2.43 15.74 34.10
C TYR A 548 3.37 14.68 34.66
N LEU A 549 3.37 13.51 34.03
CA LEU A 549 4.24 12.40 34.40
C LEU A 549 5.61 12.55 33.74
N SER A 550 6.64 12.89 34.50
CA SER A 550 7.99 13.15 33.96
C SER A 550 8.79 11.87 33.74
N ASP A 551 8.69 10.90 34.66
CA ASP A 551 9.39 9.62 34.59
C ASP A 551 8.58 8.45 35.17
N PHE A 552 8.81 7.26 34.62
CA PHE A 552 8.17 6.02 35.06
C PHE A 552 9.14 4.84 34.90
N GLN A 553 9.71 4.40 36.03
CA GLN A 553 10.74 3.38 36.07
C GLN A 553 10.19 2.06 36.60
N LEU A 554 10.42 1.01 35.82
CA LEU A 554 10.06 -0.38 36.11
C LEU A 554 11.25 -1.30 35.84
N PRO A 555 11.41 -2.41 36.57
CA PRO A 555 12.35 -3.45 36.19
C PRO A 555 11.93 -4.06 34.85
N ARG A 556 12.90 -4.30 33.95
CA ARG A 556 12.59 -4.92 32.65
C ARG A 556 12.27 -6.41 32.76
N GLN A 557 12.86 -7.07 33.74
CA GLN A 557 12.70 -8.51 33.97
C GLN A 557 12.72 -8.80 35.47
N VAL A 558 11.81 -9.65 35.92
CA VAL A 558 11.71 -10.13 37.32
C VAL A 558 11.48 -11.64 37.34
N ASP A 559 11.93 -12.30 38.39
CA ASP A 559 11.60 -13.71 38.59
C ASP A 559 10.16 -13.86 39.13
N SER A 560 9.53 -15.00 38.84
CA SER A 560 8.19 -15.28 39.34
C SER A 560 8.14 -15.23 40.87
N ALA A 561 7.16 -14.50 41.40
CA ALA A 561 6.95 -14.18 42.81
C ALA A 561 8.05 -13.32 43.47
N GLU A 562 8.97 -12.74 42.70
CA GLU A 562 9.89 -11.72 43.20
C GLU A 562 9.16 -10.37 43.36
N GLY A 563 9.37 -9.71 44.50
CA GLY A 563 8.85 -8.37 44.73
C GLY A 563 9.79 -7.31 44.17
N PHE A 564 9.24 -6.30 43.48
CA PHE A 564 10.01 -5.22 42.89
C PHE A 564 9.39 -3.85 43.16
N GLU A 565 10.22 -2.80 43.02
CA GLU A 565 9.82 -1.41 43.21
C GLU A 565 9.54 -0.73 41.87
N ILE A 566 8.42 0.00 41.81
CA ILE A 566 7.99 0.85 40.71
C ILE A 566 8.18 2.30 41.15
N ARG A 567 8.92 3.10 40.38
CA ARG A 567 9.12 4.53 40.68
C ARG A 567 8.43 5.39 39.64
N ALA A 568 7.73 6.41 40.11
CA ALA A 568 7.05 7.39 39.28
C ALA A 568 7.44 8.80 39.72
N GLU A 569 7.70 9.67 38.76
CA GLU A 569 7.93 11.09 39.01
C GLU A 569 6.82 11.92 38.34
N VAL A 570 6.25 12.83 39.12
CA VAL A 570 5.20 13.74 38.70
C VAL A 570 5.71 15.16 38.86
N GLU A 571 5.72 15.93 37.77
CA GLU A 571 5.98 17.37 37.85
C GLU A 571 4.68 18.15 38.01
N SER A 572 4.72 19.21 38.82
CA SER A 572 3.58 20.10 39.02
C SER A 572 4.02 21.55 39.08
N GLY A 573 3.34 22.44 38.35
CA GLY A 573 3.65 23.87 38.34
C GLY A 573 3.38 24.56 39.70
N ARG A 574 2.32 24.15 40.40
CA ARG A 574 1.81 24.73 41.66
C ARG A 574 1.26 23.62 42.55
N GLU A 575 1.09 23.92 43.83
CA GLU A 575 0.45 22.98 44.76
C GLU A 575 -0.98 22.64 44.31
N ALA A 576 -1.28 21.34 44.17
CA ALA A 576 -2.56 20.84 43.67
C ALA A 576 -2.85 19.42 44.18
N ARG A 577 -4.12 18.99 44.06
CA ARG A 577 -4.52 17.60 44.38
C ARG A 577 -4.70 16.81 43.09
N ALA A 578 -4.20 15.59 43.06
CA ALA A 578 -4.29 14.71 41.90
C ALA A 578 -4.61 13.27 42.31
N TRP A 579 -5.26 12.52 41.44
CA TRP A 579 -5.45 11.09 41.54
C TRP A 579 -4.37 10.38 40.74
N LEU A 580 -3.59 9.52 41.39
CA LEU A 580 -2.61 8.68 40.72
C LEU A 580 -3.16 7.25 40.66
N ARG A 581 -3.28 6.71 39.45
CA ARG A 581 -3.80 5.36 39.15
C ARG A 581 -2.74 4.54 38.44
N LEU A 582 -2.50 3.33 38.91
CA LEU A 582 -1.65 2.33 38.27
C LEU A 582 -2.52 1.17 37.81
N LEU A 583 -2.61 0.96 36.50
CA LEU A 583 -3.27 -0.17 35.89
C LEU A 583 -2.23 -1.23 35.52
N ARG A 584 -2.61 -2.49 35.66
CA ARG A 584 -1.87 -3.67 35.21
C ARG A 584 -2.75 -4.50 34.29
N ASP A 585 -2.26 -4.75 33.08
CA ASP A 585 -2.97 -5.52 32.03
C ASP A 585 -4.42 -5.02 31.81
N GLY A 586 -4.62 -3.71 31.86
CA GLY A 586 -5.93 -3.05 31.71
C GLY A 586 -6.82 -3.06 32.95
N THR A 587 -6.36 -3.59 34.08
CA THR A 587 -7.09 -3.61 35.36
C THR A 587 -6.48 -2.64 36.36
N VAL A 588 -7.29 -1.86 37.08
CA VAL A 588 -6.78 -0.95 38.12
C VAL A 588 -6.18 -1.77 39.25
N HIS A 589 -4.86 -1.67 39.43
CA HIS A 589 -4.12 -2.37 40.46
C HIS A 589 -3.99 -1.52 41.73
N TRP A 590 -3.77 -0.21 41.55
CA TRP A 590 -3.60 0.73 42.65
C TRP A 590 -4.15 2.11 42.26
N GLU A 591 -4.78 2.79 43.22
CA GLU A 591 -5.33 4.15 43.04
C GLU A 591 -5.23 4.91 44.36
N ARG A 592 -4.79 6.17 44.31
CA ARG A 592 -4.73 7.03 45.50
C ARG A 592 -4.80 8.51 45.15
N GLU A 593 -5.51 9.28 45.98
CA GLU A 593 -5.44 10.74 45.98
C GLU A 593 -4.11 11.20 46.63
N VAL A 594 -3.38 12.06 45.92
CA VAL A 594 -2.08 12.60 46.33
C VAL A 594 -2.11 14.13 46.31
N SER A 595 -1.39 14.76 47.25
CA SER A 595 -1.17 16.21 47.26
C SER A 595 0.21 16.50 46.68
N LEU A 596 0.24 17.19 45.53
CA LEU A 596 1.46 17.53 44.80
C LEU A 596 1.99 18.87 45.30
N ARG A 597 3.30 18.94 45.51
CA ARG A 597 4.01 20.21 45.72
C ARG A 597 4.49 20.76 44.38
N SER A 598 4.71 22.07 44.31
CA SER A 598 5.37 22.68 43.14
C SER A 598 6.76 22.05 42.93
N GLY A 599 7.05 21.63 41.70
CA GLY A 599 8.25 20.89 41.31
C GLY A 599 8.01 19.38 41.17
N THR A 600 9.09 18.61 41.27
CA THR A 600 9.09 17.14 41.10
C THR A 600 8.63 16.43 42.38
N ASN A 601 7.67 15.52 42.24
CA ASN A 601 7.11 14.68 43.30
C ASN A 601 7.38 13.21 42.96
N SER A 602 8.10 12.49 43.82
CA SER A 602 8.47 11.09 43.59
C SER A 602 7.57 10.12 44.37
N PHE A 603 7.02 9.12 43.69
CA PHE A 603 6.21 8.06 44.28
C PHE A 603 6.89 6.70 44.06
N THR A 604 6.87 5.85 45.08
CA THR A 604 7.39 4.48 45.00
C THR A 604 6.30 3.50 45.38
N LEU A 605 6.05 2.52 44.51
CA LEU A 605 5.10 1.43 44.72
C LEU A 605 5.84 0.09 44.72
N ARG A 606 5.23 -0.94 45.30
CA ARG A 606 5.75 -2.32 45.28
C ARG A 606 4.73 -3.24 44.65
N ASP A 607 5.17 -4.11 43.76
CA ASP A 607 4.35 -5.17 43.16
C ASP A 607 5.16 -6.49 43.10
N SER A 608 4.48 -7.61 42.88
CA SER A 608 5.08 -8.93 42.69
C SER A 608 4.25 -9.70 41.67
N LEU A 609 4.91 -10.30 40.68
CA LEU A 609 4.24 -10.98 39.56
C LEU A 609 4.51 -12.48 39.60
N THR A 610 3.47 -13.29 39.47
CA THR A 610 3.59 -14.76 39.47
C THR A 610 3.45 -15.37 38.07
N ALA A 611 2.64 -14.76 37.21
CA ALA A 611 2.43 -15.22 35.85
C ALA A 611 3.64 -14.91 34.97
N ARG A 612 4.11 -15.88 34.17
CA ARG A 612 5.15 -15.65 33.15
C ARG A 612 4.63 -14.69 32.07
N GLY A 613 5.53 -13.93 31.46
CA GLY A 613 5.26 -13.17 30.24
C GLY A 613 5.38 -11.67 30.45
N ASN A 614 4.97 -10.90 29.44
CA ASN A 614 5.00 -9.45 29.48
C ASN A 614 3.74 -8.93 30.19
N HIS A 615 3.92 -8.15 31.24
CA HIS A 615 2.85 -7.46 31.96
C HIS A 615 2.89 -5.98 31.64
N HIS A 616 1.78 -5.43 31.15
CA HIS A 616 1.66 -4.03 30.78
C HIS A 616 1.23 -3.21 31.99
N TYR A 617 1.96 -2.12 32.27
CA TYR A 617 1.65 -1.17 33.32
C TYR A 617 1.29 0.18 32.69
N GLU A 618 0.24 0.80 33.20
CA GLU A 618 -0.19 2.14 32.80
C GLU A 618 -0.28 3.00 34.05
N LEU A 619 0.47 4.09 34.09
CA LEU A 619 0.38 5.09 35.14
C LEU A 619 -0.40 6.28 34.59
N LEU A 620 -1.52 6.58 35.23
CA LEU A 620 -2.40 7.69 34.89
C LEU A 620 -2.44 8.68 36.05
N ILE A 621 -2.36 9.97 35.74
CA ILE A 621 -2.61 11.05 36.70
C ILE A 621 -3.80 11.89 36.26
N GLU A 622 -4.71 12.21 37.19
CA GLU A 622 -5.87 13.04 36.90
C GLU A 622 -5.94 14.17 37.93
N SER A 623 -6.01 15.41 37.47
CA SER A 623 -6.19 16.58 38.32
C SER A 623 -7.21 17.53 37.70
N PRO A 624 -8.11 18.15 38.48
CA PRO A 624 -9.01 19.19 37.98
C PRO A 624 -8.28 20.48 37.61
N ASP A 625 -7.05 20.69 38.11
CA ASP A 625 -6.25 21.89 37.85
C ASP A 625 -5.43 21.78 36.54
N ASP A 626 -5.29 20.56 36.01
CA ASP A 626 -4.49 20.25 34.81
C ASP A 626 -5.30 20.44 33.53
N THR A 627 -4.65 20.90 32.45
CA THR A 627 -5.34 21.19 31.18
C THR A 627 -4.93 20.31 30.00
N LEU A 628 -3.87 19.51 30.14
CA LEU A 628 -3.31 18.68 29.07
C LEU A 628 -3.44 17.19 29.39
N ALA A 629 -4.49 16.54 28.90
CA ALA A 629 -4.68 15.10 29.16
C ALA A 629 -3.61 14.20 28.51
N GLU A 630 -2.92 14.67 27.48
CA GLU A 630 -1.97 13.88 26.70
C GLU A 630 -0.65 13.57 27.44
N ASN A 631 -0.27 14.33 28.47
CA ASN A 631 0.94 14.09 29.28
C ASN A 631 0.65 13.39 30.63
N ASN A 632 -0.60 12.99 30.82
CA ASN A 632 -1.08 12.36 32.03
C ASN A 632 -0.93 10.83 32.05
N LEU A 633 -0.45 10.23 30.97
CA LEU A 633 -0.34 8.78 30.81
C LEU A 633 1.09 8.37 30.44
N LEU A 634 1.67 7.46 31.24
CA LEU A 634 2.89 6.74 30.90
C LEU A 634 2.64 5.24 30.93
N HIS A 635 3.33 4.53 30.03
CA HIS A 635 3.24 3.08 29.92
C HIS A 635 4.57 2.43 30.32
N GLY A 636 4.51 1.16 30.71
CA GLY A 636 5.66 0.33 31.00
C GLY A 636 5.39 -1.15 30.78
N VAL A 637 6.45 -1.95 30.63
CA VAL A 637 6.32 -3.41 30.52
C VAL A 637 7.35 -4.11 31.41
N VAL A 638 6.91 -5.13 32.13
CA VAL A 638 7.75 -6.01 32.94
C VAL A 638 7.66 -7.44 32.39
N GLU A 639 8.80 -8.07 32.07
CA GLU A 639 8.87 -9.48 31.68
C GLU A 639 9.07 -10.37 32.93
N VAL A 640 8.24 -11.40 33.08
CA VAL A 640 8.36 -12.38 34.17
C VAL A 640 8.87 -13.71 33.63
N LYS A 641 9.95 -14.24 34.20
CA LYS A 641 10.43 -15.60 33.91
C LYS A 641 9.60 -16.65 34.67
N GLY A 642 9.10 -17.67 33.98
CA GLY A 642 8.30 -18.75 34.56
C GLY A 642 8.13 -19.95 33.62
N PRO A 643 7.22 -20.91 33.90
CA PRO A 643 6.94 -22.03 33.00
C PRO A 643 6.22 -21.56 31.71
N PRO A 644 6.40 -22.23 30.55
CA PRO A 644 5.79 -21.79 29.29
C PRO A 644 4.27 -21.68 29.39
N ARG A 645 3.72 -20.61 28.81
CA ARG A 645 2.28 -20.32 28.84
C ARG A 645 1.59 -20.78 27.57
N VAL A 646 0.51 -21.55 27.75
CA VAL A 646 -0.28 -22.09 26.64
C VAL A 646 -1.71 -21.58 26.75
N LEU A 647 -2.20 -20.92 25.70
CA LEU A 647 -3.61 -20.55 25.58
C LEU A 647 -4.33 -21.67 24.81
N VAL A 648 -5.31 -22.32 25.44
CA VAL A 648 -6.18 -23.30 24.79
C VAL A 648 -7.56 -22.69 24.62
N LEU A 649 -7.97 -22.51 23.37
CA LEU A 649 -9.31 -22.13 22.99
C LEU A 649 -10.06 -23.39 22.52
N SER A 650 -11.18 -23.71 23.17
CA SER A 650 -11.99 -24.87 22.81
C SER A 650 -13.47 -24.51 22.80
N SER A 651 -14.16 -24.95 21.75
CA SER A 651 -15.63 -24.83 21.61
C SER A 651 -16.37 -26.00 22.28
N GLN A 652 -15.64 -26.96 22.83
CA GLN A 652 -16.22 -28.12 23.52
C GLN A 652 -16.67 -27.77 24.95
N PRO A 653 -17.67 -28.47 25.53
CA PRO A 653 -18.03 -28.32 26.94
C PRO A 653 -16.85 -28.66 27.86
N ALA A 654 -16.73 -27.95 29.00
CA ALA A 654 -15.58 -28.09 29.92
C ALA A 654 -15.31 -29.54 30.41
N GLY A 655 -16.35 -30.38 30.47
CA GLY A 655 -16.22 -31.79 30.85
C GLY A 655 -15.51 -32.69 29.80
N GLN A 656 -15.41 -32.25 28.55
CA GLN A 656 -14.82 -33.01 27.44
C GLN A 656 -13.38 -32.54 27.09
N ARG A 657 -12.89 -31.49 27.72
CA ARG A 657 -11.57 -30.89 27.46
C ARG A 657 -10.46 -31.62 28.22
N VAL A 658 -9.79 -32.55 27.54
CA VAL A 658 -8.70 -33.35 28.17
C VAL A 658 -7.33 -32.69 28.01
N LEU A 659 -7.09 -32.02 26.89
CA LEU A 659 -5.79 -31.42 26.57
C LEU A 659 -5.29 -30.38 27.60
N PRO A 660 -6.10 -29.42 28.09
CA PRO A 660 -5.63 -28.45 29.08
C PRO A 660 -5.09 -29.11 30.36
N ARG A 661 -5.80 -30.15 30.87
CA ARG A 661 -5.41 -30.87 32.10
C ARG A 661 -4.10 -31.62 31.91
N VAL A 662 -3.92 -32.26 30.76
CA VAL A 662 -2.69 -32.98 30.42
C VAL A 662 -1.50 -32.03 30.37
N LEU A 663 -1.66 -30.87 29.74
CA LEU A 663 -0.59 -29.87 29.68
C LEU A 663 -0.26 -29.27 31.06
N GLN A 664 -1.26 -29.05 31.91
CA GLN A 664 -1.03 -28.60 33.30
C GLN A 664 -0.19 -29.62 34.10
N VAL A 665 -0.50 -30.91 34.00
CA VAL A 665 0.27 -31.98 34.67
C VAL A 665 1.72 -32.05 34.16
N GLN A 666 1.95 -31.69 32.90
CA GLN A 666 3.29 -31.64 32.30
C GLN A 666 4.08 -30.35 32.65
N GLY A 667 3.52 -29.49 33.52
CA GLY A 667 4.20 -28.30 34.05
C GLY A 667 4.01 -27.04 33.21
N TYR A 668 3.07 -27.02 32.26
CA TYR A 668 2.73 -25.82 31.50
C TYR A 668 1.72 -24.95 32.25
N ALA A 669 1.86 -23.62 32.15
CA ALA A 669 0.87 -22.68 32.64
C ALA A 669 -0.24 -22.52 31.59
N VAL A 670 -1.33 -23.26 31.75
CA VAL A 670 -2.42 -23.32 30.76
C VAL A 670 -3.56 -22.38 31.12
N VAL A 671 -3.95 -21.52 30.18
CA VAL A 671 -5.18 -20.74 30.22
C VAL A 671 -6.20 -21.41 29.30
N ASP A 672 -7.30 -21.89 29.86
CA ASP A 672 -8.42 -22.50 29.12
C ASP A 672 -9.57 -21.50 29.00
N SER A 673 -10.01 -21.21 27.78
CA SER A 673 -11.08 -20.24 27.53
C SER A 673 -11.96 -20.61 26.33
N ALA A 674 -13.15 -20.03 26.30
CA ALA A 674 -14.02 -20.08 25.13
C ALA A 674 -13.56 -19.07 24.07
N PRO A 675 -13.61 -19.38 22.77
CA PRO A 675 -13.13 -18.50 21.70
C PRO A 675 -13.78 -17.11 21.69
N GLU A 676 -15.06 -17.03 22.06
CA GLU A 676 -15.83 -15.78 22.03
C GLU A 676 -15.40 -14.83 23.15
N ARG A 677 -15.06 -15.37 24.33
CA ARG A 677 -14.76 -14.60 25.55
C ARG A 677 -13.35 -14.04 25.60
N HIS A 678 -12.38 -14.68 24.94
CA HIS A 678 -10.99 -14.22 24.97
C HIS A 678 -10.78 -13.05 23.99
N PRO A 679 -10.08 -11.97 24.39
CA PRO A 679 -9.89 -10.78 23.54
C PRO A 679 -9.02 -11.06 22.30
N LEU A 680 -7.92 -11.81 22.43
CA LEU A 680 -6.98 -12.14 21.34
C LEU A 680 -6.41 -10.90 20.63
N THR A 681 -6.07 -9.88 21.41
CA THR A 681 -5.29 -8.74 20.92
C THR A 681 -3.83 -9.16 20.74
N LEU A 682 -3.05 -8.42 19.93
CA LEU A 682 -1.63 -8.73 19.75
C LEU A 682 -0.83 -8.62 21.06
N ALA A 683 -1.18 -7.66 21.92
CA ALA A 683 -0.56 -7.50 23.23
C ALA A 683 -0.84 -8.71 24.13
N ASP A 684 -2.10 -9.16 24.19
CA ASP A 684 -2.54 -10.35 24.93
C ASP A 684 -1.83 -11.62 24.42
N LEU A 685 -1.86 -11.86 23.10
CA LEU A 685 -1.21 -13.01 22.47
C LEU A 685 0.31 -13.02 22.67
N SER A 686 0.96 -11.86 22.79
CA SER A 686 2.42 -11.78 23.02
C SER A 686 2.88 -12.48 24.31
N GLY A 687 2.00 -12.62 25.30
CA GLY A 687 2.27 -13.29 26.57
C GLY A 687 2.20 -14.83 26.53
N PHE A 688 1.81 -15.42 25.39
CA PHE A 688 1.70 -16.88 25.23
C PHE A 688 2.77 -17.44 24.29
N ASP A 689 3.34 -18.60 24.64
CA ASP A 689 4.33 -19.31 23.83
C ASP A 689 3.67 -20.19 22.75
N LEU A 690 2.44 -20.61 23.00
CA LEU A 690 1.62 -21.45 22.12
C LEU A 690 0.13 -21.10 22.26
N LEU A 691 -0.51 -20.87 21.12
CA LEU A 691 -1.96 -20.85 20.97
C LEU A 691 -2.44 -22.22 20.44
N VAL A 692 -3.41 -22.82 21.13
CA VAL A 692 -4.07 -24.06 20.70
C VAL A 692 -5.52 -23.76 20.35
N LEU A 693 -5.94 -24.10 19.13
CA LEU A 693 -7.33 -24.08 18.70
C LEU A 693 -7.85 -25.52 18.67
N ASP A 694 -8.72 -25.89 19.61
CA ASP A 694 -9.27 -27.23 19.75
C ASP A 694 -10.73 -27.28 19.29
N ASN A 695 -10.95 -27.83 18.10
CA ASN A 695 -12.24 -27.94 17.46
C ASN A 695 -13.00 -26.58 17.36
N VAL A 696 -12.29 -25.48 17.06
CA VAL A 696 -12.84 -24.12 17.05
C VAL A 696 -13.31 -23.72 15.65
N PRO A 697 -14.58 -23.39 15.42
CA PRO A 697 -15.04 -22.85 14.14
C PRO A 697 -14.68 -21.36 13.97
N VAL A 698 -14.47 -20.94 12.72
CA VAL A 698 -14.10 -19.55 12.40
C VAL A 698 -15.19 -18.55 12.77
N PHE A 699 -16.46 -18.92 12.67
CA PHE A 699 -17.59 -18.01 12.96
C PHE A 699 -17.71 -17.63 14.46
N GLN A 700 -16.93 -18.24 15.36
CA GLN A 700 -16.79 -17.80 16.76
C GLN A 700 -15.64 -16.80 16.97
N LEU A 701 -14.85 -16.54 15.93
CA LEU A 701 -13.74 -15.59 15.92
C LEU A 701 -14.07 -14.45 14.96
N SER A 702 -13.99 -13.21 15.43
CA SER A 702 -14.15 -12.04 14.56
C SER A 702 -13.00 -11.92 13.56
N HIS A 703 -13.21 -11.19 12.47
CA HIS A 703 -12.17 -10.98 11.46
C HIS A 703 -10.86 -10.42 12.06
N ALA A 704 -10.96 -9.44 12.95
CA ALA A 704 -9.82 -8.87 13.66
C ALA A 704 -9.05 -9.91 14.51
N LYS A 705 -9.76 -10.86 15.16
CA LYS A 705 -9.12 -11.95 15.92
C LYS A 705 -8.31 -12.86 14.98
N LEU A 706 -8.84 -13.19 13.81
CA LEU A 706 -8.15 -14.02 12.81
C LEU A 706 -6.87 -13.35 12.28
N GLU A 707 -6.93 -12.05 11.98
CA GLU A 707 -5.75 -11.29 11.58
C GLU A 707 -4.69 -11.22 12.69
N ASN A 708 -5.11 -11.01 13.94
CA ASN A 708 -4.20 -10.99 15.08
C ASN A 708 -3.52 -12.35 15.30
N ILE A 709 -4.21 -13.47 15.06
CA ILE A 709 -3.61 -14.81 15.10
C ILE A 709 -2.55 -14.96 14.00
N GLU A 710 -2.85 -14.53 12.77
CA GLU A 710 -1.88 -14.56 11.66
C GLU A 710 -0.64 -13.72 11.98
N ARG A 711 -0.82 -12.49 12.48
CA ARG A 711 0.26 -11.59 12.89
C ARG A 711 1.06 -12.13 14.09
N TYR A 712 0.39 -12.74 15.09
CA TYR A 712 1.06 -13.39 16.22
C TYR A 712 2.00 -14.50 15.76
N VAL A 713 1.57 -15.35 14.82
CA VAL A 713 2.41 -16.42 14.27
C VAL A 713 3.50 -15.85 13.37
N ARG A 714 3.13 -15.00 12.40
CA ARG A 714 4.03 -14.49 11.36
C ARG A 714 5.09 -13.55 11.91
N ASP A 715 4.68 -12.58 12.73
CA ASP A 715 5.47 -11.39 13.06
C ASP A 715 6.07 -11.46 14.48
N LEU A 716 5.36 -12.07 15.44
CA LEU A 716 5.86 -12.28 16.82
C LEU A 716 6.51 -13.65 17.02
N GLY A 717 6.41 -14.55 16.03
CA GLY A 717 6.97 -15.91 16.13
C GLY A 717 6.23 -16.80 17.14
N GLY A 718 4.96 -16.51 17.41
CA GLY A 718 4.10 -17.36 18.24
C GLY A 718 3.90 -18.76 17.68
N GLY A 719 3.76 -19.74 18.58
CA GLY A 719 3.38 -21.10 18.20
C GLY A 719 1.88 -21.23 17.96
N LEU A 720 1.47 -21.98 16.95
CA LEU A 720 0.05 -22.31 16.72
C LEU A 720 -0.12 -23.82 16.57
N TRP A 721 -1.02 -24.40 17.35
CA TRP A 721 -1.46 -25.78 17.18
C TRP A 721 -2.96 -25.82 16.96
N VAL A 722 -3.40 -26.31 15.80
CA VAL A 722 -4.81 -26.53 15.52
C VAL A 722 -5.11 -28.03 15.63
N VAL A 723 -6.07 -28.35 16.49
CA VAL A 723 -6.63 -29.69 16.69
C VAL A 723 -7.99 -29.72 16.02
N GLY A 724 -8.20 -30.75 15.20
CA GLY A 724 -9.39 -30.94 14.40
C GLY A 724 -10.61 -31.38 15.19
N GLY A 725 -11.63 -31.73 14.42
CA GLY A 725 -12.93 -32.11 14.93
C GLY A 725 -14.01 -31.74 13.91
N ALA A 726 -15.27 -32.03 14.26
CA ALA A 726 -16.40 -31.83 13.35
C ALA A 726 -16.67 -30.35 12.99
N GLN A 727 -16.01 -29.40 13.66
CA GLN A 727 -16.20 -27.96 13.49
C GLN A 727 -14.87 -27.25 13.19
N SER A 728 -13.88 -27.93 12.62
CA SER A 728 -12.57 -27.36 12.28
C SER A 728 -12.19 -27.58 10.82
N TYR A 729 -11.13 -26.89 10.38
CA TYR A 729 -10.62 -26.99 9.01
C TYR A 729 -11.72 -26.64 7.98
N GLY A 730 -11.86 -27.44 6.91
CA GLY A 730 -12.90 -27.24 5.91
C GLY A 730 -14.32 -27.23 6.51
N ALA A 731 -14.58 -28.06 7.52
CA ALA A 731 -15.88 -28.11 8.20
C ALA A 731 -16.13 -26.95 9.18
N GLY A 732 -15.04 -26.36 9.71
CA GLY A 732 -15.07 -25.18 10.57
C GLY A 732 -15.03 -23.85 9.84
N GLY A 733 -15.04 -23.88 8.51
CA GLY A 733 -15.02 -22.70 7.65
C GLY A 733 -13.67 -22.00 7.56
N TYR A 734 -12.57 -22.76 7.52
CA TYR A 734 -11.23 -22.18 7.48
C TYR A 734 -10.83 -21.74 6.06
N PHE A 735 -11.50 -22.24 5.03
CA PHE A 735 -11.18 -21.97 3.63
C PHE A 735 -11.20 -20.47 3.29
N ARG A 736 -10.21 -19.94 2.57
CA ARG A 736 -10.03 -18.50 2.25
C ARG A 736 -9.92 -17.55 3.45
N THR A 737 -9.62 -18.06 4.65
CA THR A 737 -9.40 -17.22 5.84
C THR A 737 -7.91 -16.99 6.12
N PRO A 738 -7.55 -15.98 6.94
CA PRO A 738 -6.20 -15.87 7.50
C PRO A 738 -5.71 -17.17 8.14
N LEU A 739 -6.60 -17.94 8.76
CA LEU A 739 -6.26 -19.19 9.43
C LEU A 739 -5.85 -20.29 8.43
N GLU A 740 -6.52 -20.43 7.28
CA GLU A 740 -6.06 -21.35 6.23
C GLU A 740 -4.69 -20.93 5.69
N ARG A 741 -4.40 -19.63 5.50
CA ARG A 741 -3.08 -19.18 5.04
C ARG A 741 -1.95 -19.65 5.95
N VAL A 742 -2.18 -19.58 7.27
CA VAL A 742 -1.22 -19.93 8.32
C VAL A 742 -1.04 -21.45 8.48
N LEU A 743 -2.06 -22.26 8.19
CA LEU A 743 -2.00 -23.71 8.39
C LEU A 743 -1.12 -24.45 7.37
N PRO A 744 -0.49 -25.58 7.73
CA PRO A 744 0.31 -26.42 6.82
C PRO A 744 -0.53 -27.24 5.83
N VAL A 745 -1.85 -27.16 5.89
CA VAL A 745 -2.78 -27.91 5.05
C VAL A 745 -3.76 -26.98 4.35
N ASP A 746 -4.17 -27.36 3.15
CA ASP A 746 -5.21 -26.74 2.34
C ASP A 746 -6.54 -27.47 2.53
N MET A 747 -7.65 -26.73 2.50
CA MET A 747 -8.99 -27.31 2.62
C MET A 747 -9.58 -27.72 1.25
N ARG A 748 -8.95 -27.29 0.15
CA ARG A 748 -9.40 -27.57 -1.22
C ARG A 748 -8.59 -28.73 -1.84
N PRO A 749 -9.25 -29.74 -2.42
CA PRO A 749 -8.56 -30.76 -3.18
C PRO A 749 -7.93 -30.22 -4.47
N PRO A 750 -6.80 -30.78 -4.93
CA PRO A 750 -6.34 -30.62 -6.31
C PRO A 750 -7.44 -31.04 -7.30
N ALA A 751 -7.49 -30.42 -8.48
CA ALA A 751 -8.60 -30.43 -9.46
C ALA A 751 -9.02 -31.80 -10.08
N ARG A 752 -8.66 -32.95 -9.47
CA ARG A 752 -8.79 -34.30 -10.02
C ARG A 752 -9.92 -35.16 -9.43
N LEU A 753 -10.74 -34.64 -8.53
CA LEU A 753 -11.82 -35.42 -7.92
C LEU A 753 -13.14 -35.16 -8.64
N GLU A 754 -13.57 -36.14 -9.43
CA GLU A 754 -14.94 -36.24 -9.94
C GLU A 754 -15.89 -36.24 -8.74
N THR A 755 -16.61 -35.14 -8.58
CA THR A 755 -17.56 -34.92 -7.49
C THR A 755 -18.99 -35.07 -8.02
N PRO A 756 -19.93 -35.60 -7.22
CA PRO A 756 -21.32 -35.77 -7.63
C PRO A 756 -22.00 -34.42 -7.92
N HIS A 757 -22.95 -34.41 -8.86
CA HIS A 757 -23.73 -33.20 -9.19
C HIS A 757 -24.61 -32.76 -8.01
N VAL A 758 -24.50 -31.49 -7.63
CA VAL A 758 -25.29 -30.88 -6.53
C VAL A 758 -26.36 -29.95 -7.08
N ALA A 759 -27.57 -30.02 -6.54
CA ALA A 759 -28.59 -28.98 -6.66
C ALA A 759 -28.69 -28.21 -5.33
N LEU A 760 -28.31 -26.93 -5.35
CA LEU A 760 -28.28 -26.05 -4.19
C LEU A 760 -29.30 -24.92 -4.34
N LEU A 761 -30.12 -24.71 -3.32
CA LEU A 761 -31.09 -23.62 -3.27
C LEU A 761 -30.80 -22.70 -2.08
N PHE A 762 -30.58 -21.42 -2.35
CA PHE A 762 -30.54 -20.39 -1.32
C PHE A 762 -31.92 -19.79 -1.11
N VAL A 763 -32.41 -19.82 0.13
CA VAL A 763 -33.66 -19.17 0.54
C VAL A 763 -33.27 -17.98 1.41
N ILE A 764 -33.37 -16.77 0.85
CA ILE A 764 -32.84 -15.53 1.45
C ILE A 764 -33.98 -14.62 1.86
N ASP A 765 -34.00 -14.25 3.13
CA ASP A 765 -34.90 -13.24 3.69
C ASP A 765 -34.52 -11.84 3.17
N LYS A 766 -35.48 -11.12 2.59
CA LYS A 766 -35.37 -9.72 2.13
C LYS A 766 -36.23 -8.77 2.97
N SER A 767 -36.65 -9.16 4.17
CA SER A 767 -37.45 -8.32 5.06
C SER A 767 -36.72 -7.01 5.45
N GLY A 768 -37.47 -6.00 5.90
CA GLY A 768 -36.91 -4.70 6.29
C GLY A 768 -35.80 -4.76 7.36
N SER A 769 -35.78 -5.79 8.21
CA SER A 769 -34.71 -6.03 9.22
C SER A 769 -33.35 -6.40 8.59
N MET A 770 -33.35 -6.83 7.32
CA MET A 770 -32.17 -7.19 6.52
C MET A 770 -31.52 -5.97 5.82
N GLY A 771 -32.20 -4.81 5.81
CA GLY A 771 -31.70 -3.55 5.25
C GLY A 771 -30.81 -2.73 6.19
N ALA A 772 -30.67 -3.12 7.47
CA ALA A 772 -29.86 -2.40 8.46
C ALA A 772 -28.42 -2.95 8.53
N GLY A 773 -27.39 -2.07 8.47
CA GLY A 773 -25.97 -2.43 8.61
C GLY A 773 -25.06 -1.24 8.95
N ALA A 774 -23.93 -1.51 9.61
CA ALA A 774 -22.87 -0.53 9.91
C ALA A 774 -21.92 -0.32 8.70
N GLU A 775 -20.98 0.63 8.80
CA GLU A 775 -20.00 0.98 7.74
C GLU A 775 -19.44 -0.27 7.01
N GLY A 776 -19.91 -0.53 5.79
CA GLY A 776 -19.48 -1.68 4.98
C GLY A 776 -20.55 -2.44 4.18
N GLY A 777 -21.85 -2.20 4.40
CA GLY A 777 -22.96 -2.75 3.58
C GLY A 777 -24.13 -3.32 4.39
N THR A 778 -25.26 -3.64 3.74
CA THR A 778 -26.44 -4.23 4.42
C THR A 778 -26.28 -5.74 4.65
N LYS A 779 -27.04 -6.34 5.59
CA LYS A 779 -27.06 -7.81 5.78
C LYS A 779 -27.47 -8.54 4.51
N LEU A 780 -28.38 -7.96 3.72
CA LEU A 780 -28.80 -8.48 2.43
C LEU A 780 -27.64 -8.47 1.41
N ASP A 781 -26.80 -7.42 1.39
CA ASP A 781 -25.64 -7.38 0.49
C ASP A 781 -24.60 -8.44 0.85
N LEU A 782 -24.41 -8.71 2.15
CA LEU A 782 -23.57 -9.81 2.62
C LEU A 782 -24.15 -11.18 2.26
N ALA A 783 -25.48 -11.34 2.27
CA ALA A 783 -26.15 -12.55 1.78
C ALA A 783 -25.97 -12.78 0.27
N LYS A 784 -26.00 -11.71 -0.54
CA LYS A 784 -25.69 -11.77 -1.98
C LYS A 784 -24.25 -12.21 -2.19
N ALA A 785 -23.30 -11.58 -1.50
CA ALA A 785 -21.89 -11.95 -1.55
C ALA A 785 -21.67 -13.42 -1.13
N ALA A 786 -22.43 -13.88 -0.14
CA ALA A 786 -22.40 -15.26 0.33
C ALA A 786 -22.86 -16.28 -0.71
N ALA A 787 -23.96 -15.99 -1.41
CA ALA A 787 -24.46 -16.83 -2.50
C ALA A 787 -23.46 -16.91 -3.68
N ILE A 788 -22.80 -15.79 -4.01
CA ILE A 788 -21.75 -15.75 -5.04
C ILE A 788 -20.55 -16.59 -4.61
N ALA A 789 -20.03 -16.38 -3.39
CA ALA A 789 -18.88 -17.12 -2.87
C ALA A 789 -19.12 -18.63 -2.79
N ALA A 790 -20.35 -19.04 -2.47
CA ALA A 790 -20.75 -20.44 -2.48
C ALA A 790 -20.88 -21.00 -3.91
N ALA A 791 -21.37 -20.23 -4.88
CA ALA A 791 -21.42 -20.68 -6.27
C ALA A 791 -20.02 -20.85 -6.89
N ASP A 792 -19.06 -20.00 -6.54
CA ASP A 792 -17.67 -20.05 -7.04
C ASP A 792 -16.91 -21.35 -6.71
N ILE A 793 -17.32 -22.05 -5.64
CA ILE A 793 -16.68 -23.30 -5.19
C ILE A 793 -17.36 -24.56 -5.72
N MET A 794 -18.55 -24.40 -6.31
CA MET A 794 -19.31 -25.48 -6.93
C MET A 794 -18.71 -25.84 -8.29
N ASN A 795 -19.00 -27.04 -8.78
CA ASN A 795 -18.56 -27.44 -10.12
C ASN A 795 -19.41 -26.73 -11.19
N PRO A 796 -18.86 -26.47 -12.39
CA PRO A 796 -19.61 -25.82 -13.46
C PRO A 796 -20.90 -26.53 -13.88
N THR A 797 -21.00 -27.84 -13.62
CA THR A 797 -22.16 -28.69 -13.92
C THR A 797 -23.22 -28.73 -12.82
N ASP A 798 -22.90 -28.22 -11.62
CA ASP A 798 -23.84 -28.13 -10.52
C ASP A 798 -24.92 -27.08 -10.80
N GLN A 799 -26.06 -27.22 -10.13
CA GLN A 799 -27.21 -26.32 -10.28
C GLN A 799 -27.39 -25.47 -9.04
N VAL A 800 -27.56 -24.17 -9.24
CA VAL A 800 -27.82 -23.19 -8.17
C VAL A 800 -29.12 -22.45 -8.46
N GLY A 801 -29.93 -22.26 -7.43
CA GLY A 801 -31.12 -21.41 -7.44
C GLY A 801 -31.14 -20.49 -6.23
N ILE A 802 -31.81 -19.34 -6.37
CA ILE A 802 -31.96 -18.33 -5.31
C ILE A 802 -33.43 -17.93 -5.26
N LEU A 803 -34.04 -18.16 -4.11
CA LEU A 803 -35.40 -17.78 -3.76
C LEU A 803 -35.33 -16.70 -2.69
N ALA A 804 -35.80 -15.49 -3.00
CA ALA A 804 -35.88 -14.40 -2.04
C ALA A 804 -37.31 -14.32 -1.48
N PHE A 805 -37.47 -13.95 -0.21
CA PHE A 805 -38.80 -13.84 0.40
C PHE A 805 -38.93 -12.68 1.40
N ASP A 806 -40.12 -12.10 1.45
CA ASP A 806 -40.63 -11.16 2.45
C ASP A 806 -41.99 -11.69 2.95
N ALA A 807 -43.10 -10.95 2.75
CA ALA A 807 -44.47 -11.47 2.87
C ALA A 807 -44.87 -12.43 1.71
N ASN A 808 -44.19 -12.35 0.56
CA ASN A 808 -44.31 -13.23 -0.59
C ASN A 808 -42.92 -13.81 -0.97
N TRP A 809 -42.89 -14.75 -1.90
CA TRP A 809 -41.64 -15.33 -2.43
C TRP A 809 -41.44 -14.93 -3.90
N ASP A 810 -40.19 -14.70 -4.29
CA ASP A 810 -39.77 -14.35 -5.64
C ASP A 810 -38.54 -15.19 -6.03
N TRP A 811 -38.55 -15.77 -7.24
CA TRP A 811 -37.37 -16.41 -7.81
C TRP A 811 -36.39 -15.35 -8.32
N ALA A 812 -35.51 -14.88 -7.43
CA ALA A 812 -34.38 -14.03 -7.79
C ALA A 812 -33.50 -14.68 -8.85
N LEU A 813 -33.33 -16.01 -8.73
CA LEU A 813 -32.60 -16.80 -9.69
C LEU A 813 -33.20 -18.21 -9.82
N PRO A 814 -33.93 -18.50 -10.89
CA PRO A 814 -34.33 -19.87 -11.19
C PRO A 814 -33.11 -20.78 -11.33
N PHE A 815 -33.27 -22.07 -10.99
CA PHE A 815 -32.18 -23.05 -11.07
C PHE A 815 -31.48 -23.04 -12.44
N ARG A 816 -30.18 -22.77 -12.43
CA ARG A 816 -29.30 -22.76 -13.60
C ARG A 816 -27.98 -23.42 -13.26
N GLN A 817 -27.29 -23.93 -14.28
CA GLN A 817 -25.94 -24.47 -14.11
C GLN A 817 -24.94 -23.35 -13.84
N VAL A 818 -24.03 -23.56 -12.88
CA VAL A 818 -23.05 -22.56 -12.43
C VAL A 818 -22.21 -22.02 -13.60
N GLY A 819 -21.72 -22.89 -14.49
CA GLY A 819 -20.94 -22.47 -15.66
C GLY A 819 -19.69 -21.67 -15.28
N LYS A 820 -19.50 -20.47 -15.85
CA LYS A 820 -18.39 -19.54 -15.53
C LYS A 820 -18.75 -18.46 -14.48
N GLY A 821 -19.97 -18.47 -13.93
CA GLY A 821 -20.38 -17.57 -12.85
C GLY A 821 -20.76 -16.12 -13.21
N GLU A 822 -20.55 -15.66 -14.46
CA GLU A 822 -20.78 -14.26 -14.90
C GLU A 822 -22.23 -13.76 -14.76
N TRP A 823 -23.21 -14.66 -14.64
CA TRP A 823 -24.65 -14.34 -14.58
C TRP A 823 -25.23 -14.31 -13.16
N LEU A 824 -24.46 -14.72 -12.14
CA LEU A 824 -24.90 -14.72 -10.73
C LEU A 824 -24.92 -13.31 -10.14
N THR A 825 -23.95 -12.48 -10.50
CA THR A 825 -23.84 -11.07 -10.07
C THR A 825 -24.99 -10.20 -10.60
N SER A 826 -25.41 -10.42 -11.85
CA SER A 826 -26.51 -9.66 -12.47
C SER A 826 -27.89 -10.03 -11.93
N GLY A 827 -28.13 -11.30 -11.57
CA GLY A 827 -29.39 -11.73 -10.94
C GLY A 827 -29.56 -11.24 -9.49
N LEU A 828 -28.46 -11.07 -8.75
CA LEU A 828 -28.48 -10.65 -7.34
C LEU A 828 -28.49 -9.11 -7.16
N ALA A 829 -28.09 -8.34 -8.17
CA ALA A 829 -28.05 -6.87 -8.10
C ALA A 829 -29.44 -6.22 -7.89
N GLY A 830 -30.52 -6.89 -8.30
CA GLY A 830 -31.89 -6.37 -8.22
C GLY A 830 -32.61 -6.58 -6.89
N LEU A 831 -32.02 -7.29 -5.91
CA LEU A 831 -32.69 -7.55 -4.63
C LEU A 831 -32.58 -6.34 -3.69
N GLN A 832 -33.74 -5.78 -3.32
CA GLN A 832 -33.90 -4.73 -2.32
C GLN A 832 -34.67 -5.26 -1.12
N SER A 833 -34.45 -4.67 0.06
CA SER A 833 -35.20 -5.03 1.28
C SER A 833 -36.61 -4.42 1.24
N ASP A 834 -37.63 -5.22 1.56
CA ASP A 834 -39.05 -4.81 1.60
C ASP A 834 -39.74 -5.38 2.86
N GLY A 835 -40.96 -4.93 3.21
CA GLY A 835 -41.62 -5.27 4.48
C GLY A 835 -42.33 -6.63 4.53
N GLY A 836 -42.19 -7.36 5.65
CA GLY A 836 -42.89 -8.61 5.98
C GLY A 836 -41.99 -9.87 5.93
N THR A 837 -42.39 -10.96 6.61
CA THR A 837 -41.61 -12.21 6.70
C THR A 837 -42.49 -13.47 6.82
N ASP A 838 -42.65 -14.24 5.74
CA ASP A 838 -43.36 -15.52 5.68
C ASP A 838 -42.44 -16.64 5.15
N LEU A 839 -41.64 -17.21 6.05
CA LEU A 839 -40.69 -18.27 5.74
C LEU A 839 -41.39 -19.57 5.33
N TYR A 840 -42.60 -19.83 5.84
CA TYR A 840 -43.31 -21.10 5.58
C TYR A 840 -43.72 -21.22 4.12
N LYS A 841 -44.28 -20.16 3.52
CA LYS A 841 -44.62 -20.15 2.09
C LYS A 841 -43.37 -20.30 1.21
N ALA A 842 -42.28 -19.61 1.56
CA ALA A 842 -41.01 -19.71 0.84
C ALA A 842 -40.44 -21.14 0.89
N MET A 843 -40.46 -21.79 2.05
CA MET A 843 -40.02 -23.18 2.20
C MET A 843 -40.88 -24.18 1.44
N LEU A 844 -42.19 -23.93 1.32
CA LEU A 844 -43.09 -24.76 0.52
C LEU A 844 -42.74 -24.67 -0.97
N GLU A 845 -42.47 -23.47 -1.49
CA GLU A 845 -42.01 -23.30 -2.87
C GLU A 845 -40.61 -23.87 -3.09
N ALA A 846 -39.71 -23.72 -2.12
CA ALA A 846 -38.38 -24.31 -2.14
C ALA A 846 -38.44 -25.84 -2.29
N HIS A 847 -39.33 -26.51 -1.55
CA HIS A 847 -39.58 -27.96 -1.67
C HIS A 847 -40.04 -28.34 -3.09
N ARG A 848 -40.96 -27.59 -3.69
CA ARG A 848 -41.44 -27.84 -5.05
C ARG A 848 -40.34 -27.63 -6.09
N GLY A 849 -39.59 -26.53 -5.98
CA GLY A 849 -38.55 -26.14 -6.93
C GLY A 849 -37.36 -27.11 -6.96
N ILE A 850 -36.82 -27.47 -5.80
CA ILE A 850 -35.67 -28.39 -5.69
C ILE A 850 -36.07 -29.86 -5.88
N GLY A 851 -37.30 -30.22 -5.47
CA GLY A 851 -37.83 -31.58 -5.61
C GLY A 851 -37.82 -32.07 -7.06
N ALA A 852 -38.16 -31.18 -8.01
CA ALA A 852 -38.21 -31.48 -9.44
C ALA A 852 -36.83 -31.66 -10.11
N LYS A 853 -35.71 -31.38 -9.42
CA LYS A 853 -34.36 -31.48 -10.00
C LYS A 853 -33.79 -32.89 -9.96
N GLN A 854 -33.08 -33.28 -11.01
CA GLN A 854 -32.38 -34.56 -11.11
C GLN A 854 -30.93 -34.40 -10.65
N ALA A 855 -30.72 -34.32 -9.34
CA ALA A 855 -29.40 -34.28 -8.73
C ALA A 855 -29.32 -35.32 -7.58
N PRO A 856 -28.23 -36.09 -7.46
CA PRO A 856 -28.00 -37.02 -6.35
C PRO A 856 -28.01 -36.34 -4.98
N ILE A 857 -27.57 -35.08 -4.93
CA ILE A 857 -27.51 -34.28 -3.71
C ILE A 857 -28.40 -33.05 -3.88
N LYS A 858 -29.40 -32.91 -3.02
CA LYS A 858 -30.33 -31.77 -2.97
C LYS A 858 -30.23 -31.09 -1.61
N HIS A 859 -29.89 -29.81 -1.61
CA HIS A 859 -29.69 -29.06 -0.38
C HIS A 859 -30.28 -27.65 -0.44
N VAL A 860 -30.86 -27.21 0.67
CA VAL A 860 -31.45 -25.88 0.86
C VAL A 860 -30.73 -25.17 2.01
N ILE A 861 -30.25 -23.95 1.76
CA ILE A 861 -29.67 -23.07 2.77
C ILE A 861 -30.63 -21.91 3.01
N VAL A 862 -31.13 -21.79 4.24
CA VAL A 862 -32.08 -20.75 4.64
C VAL A 862 -31.36 -19.68 5.45
N LEU A 863 -31.48 -18.42 5.06
CA LEU A 863 -30.98 -17.26 5.80
C LEU A 863 -32.17 -16.41 6.23
N SER A 864 -32.37 -16.26 7.55
CA SER A 864 -33.46 -15.45 8.12
C SER A 864 -33.16 -15.10 9.57
N ASP A 865 -33.80 -14.05 10.08
CA ASP A 865 -33.88 -13.80 11.53
C ASP A 865 -34.89 -14.74 12.23
N GLY A 866 -35.66 -15.54 11.48
CA GLY A 866 -36.60 -16.51 12.05
C GLY A 866 -37.86 -15.87 12.66
N LEU A 867 -38.05 -14.56 12.49
CA LEU A 867 -39.25 -13.86 12.94
C LEU A 867 -40.37 -14.07 11.92
N THR A 868 -41.16 -15.13 12.09
CA THR A 868 -42.24 -15.49 11.15
C THR A 868 -43.48 -16.02 11.89
N ASP A 869 -44.62 -16.03 11.20
CA ASP A 869 -45.88 -16.51 11.77
C ASP A 869 -45.81 -18.01 12.12
N LYS A 870 -46.53 -18.42 13.17
CA LYS A 870 -46.57 -19.82 13.61
C LYS A 870 -47.15 -20.72 12.51
N ALA A 871 -46.34 -21.67 12.05
CA ALA A 871 -46.71 -22.66 11.04
C ALA A 871 -46.11 -24.05 11.36
N ASP A 872 -46.57 -25.10 10.68
CA ASP A 872 -46.12 -26.48 10.90
C ASP A 872 -44.85 -26.81 10.08
N PHE A 873 -43.73 -26.18 10.45
CA PHE A 873 -42.42 -26.44 9.85
C PHE A 873 -41.97 -27.90 10.00
N ALA A 874 -42.39 -28.56 11.09
CA ALA A 874 -41.96 -29.93 11.38
C ALA A 874 -42.47 -30.93 10.34
N SER A 875 -43.75 -30.83 9.95
CA SER A 875 -44.31 -31.69 8.90
C SER A 875 -43.71 -31.42 7.51
N LEU A 876 -43.46 -30.15 7.17
CA LEU A 876 -42.90 -29.76 5.87
C LEU A 876 -41.44 -30.23 5.73
N VAL A 877 -40.59 -29.88 6.68
CA VAL A 877 -39.17 -30.25 6.66
C VAL A 877 -39.01 -31.77 6.79
N GLY A 878 -39.86 -32.44 7.58
CA GLY A 878 -39.91 -33.89 7.64
C GLY A 878 -40.28 -34.56 6.31
N LYS A 879 -41.11 -33.91 5.46
CA LYS A 879 -41.33 -34.36 4.07
C LYS A 879 -40.08 -34.13 3.22
N MET A 880 -39.47 -32.95 3.27
CA MET A 880 -38.24 -32.66 2.52
C MET A 880 -37.13 -33.68 2.82
N ALA A 881 -36.92 -34.02 4.09
CA ALA A 881 -35.93 -35.01 4.50
C ALA A 881 -36.24 -36.45 4.01
N ARG A 882 -37.52 -36.81 3.84
CA ARG A 882 -37.93 -38.09 3.23
C ARG A 882 -37.72 -38.11 1.72
N ASP A 883 -37.87 -36.95 1.07
CA ASP A 883 -37.64 -36.77 -0.36
C ASP A 883 -36.14 -36.59 -0.72
N GLY A 884 -35.25 -36.78 0.26
CA GLY A 884 -33.80 -36.68 0.08
C GLY A 884 -33.27 -35.25 -0.01
N ILE A 885 -34.04 -34.25 0.43
CA ILE A 885 -33.66 -32.84 0.46
C ILE A 885 -33.21 -32.49 1.88
N THR A 886 -31.98 -32.01 1.99
CA THR A 886 -31.41 -31.55 3.26
C THR A 886 -31.59 -30.04 3.43
N VAL A 887 -31.77 -29.57 4.67
CA VAL A 887 -32.02 -28.15 4.97
C VAL A 887 -31.07 -27.68 6.07
N SER A 888 -30.26 -26.68 5.77
CA SER A 888 -29.44 -25.94 6.74
C SER A 888 -29.97 -24.52 6.93
N THR A 889 -29.74 -23.96 8.11
CA THR A 889 -30.25 -22.63 8.49
C THR A 889 -29.14 -21.74 9.01
N VAL A 890 -29.22 -20.44 8.70
CA VAL A 890 -28.32 -19.40 9.17
C VAL A 890 -29.16 -18.31 9.82
N SER A 891 -29.07 -18.21 11.15
CA SER A 891 -29.73 -17.17 11.95
C SER A 891 -28.85 -15.93 12.01
N VAL A 892 -29.39 -14.75 11.68
CA VAL A 892 -28.65 -13.48 11.64
C VAL A 892 -29.21 -12.49 12.67
N GLY A 893 -28.33 -11.98 13.54
CA GLY A 893 -28.68 -10.94 14.51
C GLY A 893 -29.01 -11.49 15.91
N SER A 894 -29.04 -10.60 16.91
CA SER A 894 -29.31 -10.93 18.31
C SER A 894 -30.76 -11.32 18.59
N ASP A 895 -31.68 -10.82 17.76
CA ASP A 895 -33.13 -10.93 17.98
C ASP A 895 -33.74 -12.12 17.21
N ALA A 896 -32.89 -12.99 16.66
CA ALA A 896 -33.32 -14.10 15.84
C ALA A 896 -33.92 -15.25 16.67
N ASP A 897 -34.94 -15.94 16.16
CA ASP A 897 -35.45 -17.18 16.75
C ASP A 897 -34.51 -18.35 16.42
N VAL A 898 -33.39 -18.41 17.17
CA VAL A 898 -32.35 -19.43 17.03
C VAL A 898 -32.92 -20.84 17.27
N GLN A 899 -33.92 -20.98 18.13
CA GLN A 899 -34.50 -22.29 18.46
C GLN A 899 -35.31 -22.84 17.28
N LEU A 900 -36.20 -22.02 16.69
CA LEU A 900 -36.96 -22.40 15.50
C LEU A 900 -36.04 -22.80 14.35
N MET A 901 -35.02 -21.97 14.07
CA MET A 901 -34.06 -22.24 13.00
C MET A 901 -33.25 -23.51 13.26
N ALA A 902 -32.79 -23.73 14.50
CA ALA A 902 -32.09 -24.97 14.87
C ALA A 902 -32.98 -26.22 14.71
N ASP A 903 -34.27 -26.12 15.04
CA ASP A 903 -35.22 -27.22 14.89
C ASP A 903 -35.49 -27.54 13.41
N ILE A 904 -35.62 -26.51 12.55
CA ILE A 904 -35.72 -26.67 11.09
C ILE A 904 -34.49 -27.40 10.55
N ALA A 905 -33.27 -26.96 10.89
CA ALA A 905 -32.05 -27.62 10.42
C ALA A 905 -31.95 -29.08 10.89
N LYS A 906 -32.28 -29.33 12.17
CA LYS A 906 -32.23 -30.68 12.76
C LYS A 906 -33.21 -31.63 12.09
N LEU A 907 -34.46 -31.22 11.89
CA LEU A 907 -35.47 -32.03 11.20
C LEU A 907 -35.13 -32.22 9.71
N GLY A 908 -34.49 -31.22 9.11
CA GLY A 908 -34.02 -31.24 7.72
C GLY A 908 -32.73 -32.01 7.49
N LYS A 909 -32.17 -32.65 8.53
CA LYS A 909 -30.88 -33.35 8.50
C LYS A 909 -29.72 -32.46 8.00
N GLY A 910 -29.80 -31.14 8.18
CA GLY A 910 -28.73 -30.19 7.91
C GLY A 910 -28.15 -29.61 9.19
N ARG A 911 -27.53 -28.43 9.08
CA ARG A 911 -26.79 -27.75 10.15
C ARG A 911 -27.37 -26.35 10.42
N GLY A 912 -27.48 -26.01 11.69
CA GLY A 912 -27.90 -24.67 12.14
C GLY A 912 -26.68 -23.83 12.51
N TYR A 913 -26.61 -22.62 11.95
CA TYR A 913 -25.55 -21.64 12.20
C TYR A 913 -26.13 -20.38 12.83
N VAL A 914 -25.36 -19.76 13.71
CA VAL A 914 -25.69 -18.46 14.32
C VAL A 914 -24.57 -17.48 13.95
N ALA A 915 -24.90 -16.46 13.16
CA ALA A 915 -23.97 -15.42 12.77
C ALA A 915 -24.13 -14.21 13.69
N LEU A 916 -23.21 -14.07 14.65
CA LEU A 916 -23.15 -12.91 15.55
C LEU A 916 -22.62 -11.66 14.85
N ASP A 917 -21.66 -11.85 13.94
CA ASP A 917 -21.09 -10.81 13.08
C ASP A 917 -21.56 -11.06 11.63
N PRO A 918 -22.33 -10.12 11.01
CA PRO A 918 -22.79 -10.26 9.63
C PRO A 918 -21.67 -10.52 8.61
N GLN A 919 -20.44 -10.03 8.87
CA GLN A 919 -19.30 -10.23 7.97
C GLN A 919 -18.89 -11.72 7.82
N THR A 920 -19.37 -12.60 8.72
CA THR A 920 -19.10 -14.04 8.67
C THR A 920 -20.09 -14.84 7.79
N ILE A 921 -21.18 -14.23 7.32
CA ILE A 921 -22.22 -14.91 6.52
C ILE A 921 -21.66 -15.56 5.24
N PRO A 922 -20.80 -14.90 4.42
CA PRO A 922 -20.20 -15.53 3.26
C PRO A 922 -19.40 -16.79 3.58
N GLN A 923 -18.71 -16.77 4.72
CA GLN A 923 -17.92 -17.88 5.19
C GLN A 923 -18.79 -19.09 5.54
N ILE A 924 -19.92 -18.86 6.22
CA ILE A 924 -20.87 -19.93 6.59
C ILE A 924 -21.45 -20.61 5.35
N PHE A 925 -21.88 -19.84 4.35
CA PHE A 925 -22.44 -20.37 3.10
C PHE A 925 -21.42 -21.20 2.31
N THR A 926 -20.19 -20.69 2.21
CA THR A 926 -19.08 -21.40 1.58
C THR A 926 -18.79 -22.72 2.30
N THR A 927 -18.78 -22.70 3.63
CA THR A 927 -18.54 -23.88 4.48
C THR A 927 -19.61 -24.95 4.30
N GLU A 928 -20.88 -24.55 4.37
CA GLU A 928 -22.01 -25.45 4.16
C GLU A 928 -21.93 -26.12 2.78
N THR A 929 -21.71 -25.32 1.74
CA THR A 929 -21.59 -25.80 0.36
C THR A 929 -20.43 -26.79 0.18
N LEU A 930 -19.28 -26.55 0.83
CA LEU A 930 -18.15 -27.49 0.83
C LEU A 930 -18.47 -28.80 1.53
N LEU A 931 -19.17 -28.76 2.67
CA LEU A 931 -19.51 -29.95 3.44
C LEU A 931 -20.47 -30.87 2.67
N ILE A 932 -21.43 -30.29 1.95
CA ILE A 932 -22.41 -31.04 1.14
C ILE A 932 -21.77 -31.64 -0.12
N SER A 933 -20.92 -30.85 -0.80
CA SER A 933 -20.38 -31.25 -2.10
C SER A 933 -19.25 -32.28 -2.01
N ARG A 934 -18.57 -32.42 -0.86
CA ARG A 934 -17.25 -33.08 -0.80
C ARG A 934 -17.00 -34.05 0.35
N ASP A 935 -17.99 -34.37 1.19
CA ASP A 935 -17.86 -35.30 2.34
C ASP A 935 -16.55 -35.10 3.13
N LEU A 936 -16.34 -33.87 3.61
CA LEU A 936 -15.08 -33.46 4.27
C LEU A 936 -14.82 -34.15 5.61
N LEU A 937 -15.79 -34.89 6.14
CA LEU A 937 -15.73 -35.56 7.44
C LEU A 937 -15.70 -37.08 7.22
N ILE A 938 -14.54 -37.70 7.38
CA ILE A 938 -14.40 -39.14 7.20
C ILE A 938 -14.61 -39.81 8.55
N GLU A 939 -15.79 -40.38 8.78
CA GLU A 939 -16.13 -41.12 10.01
C GLU A 939 -15.95 -42.64 9.82
N LYS A 940 -14.69 -43.08 9.77
CA LYS A 940 -14.32 -44.49 9.63
C LYS A 940 -13.18 -44.83 10.57
N GLN A 941 -13.14 -46.07 11.04
CA GLN A 941 -12.03 -46.55 11.86
C GLN A 941 -10.77 -46.64 10.99
N ALA A 942 -9.74 -45.88 11.35
CA ALA A 942 -8.50 -45.79 10.60
C ALA A 942 -7.29 -45.78 11.53
N THR A 943 -6.15 -46.30 11.06
CA THR A 943 -4.91 -46.35 11.84
C THR A 943 -3.89 -45.39 11.25
N ALA A 944 -3.23 -44.64 12.12
CA ALA A 944 -2.20 -43.69 11.73
C ALA A 944 -0.89 -44.39 11.40
N SER A 945 -0.14 -43.86 10.43
CA SER A 945 1.23 -44.26 10.14
C SER A 945 2.17 -43.07 10.29
N VAL A 946 3.34 -43.30 10.91
CA VAL A 946 4.39 -42.29 11.08
C VAL A 946 5.27 -42.29 9.85
N LEU A 947 5.42 -41.12 9.22
CA LEU A 947 6.30 -40.95 8.05
C LEU A 947 7.72 -40.57 8.46
N THR A 948 7.85 -39.71 9.47
CA THR A 948 9.13 -39.19 9.96
C THR A 948 9.24 -39.44 11.47
N ALA A 949 10.20 -40.28 11.86
CA ALA A 949 10.47 -40.62 13.27
C ALA A 949 11.26 -39.54 14.04
N GLY A 950 11.58 -38.41 13.40
CA GLY A 950 12.34 -37.29 13.96
C GLY A 950 11.47 -36.22 14.61
N GLY A 951 12.10 -35.26 15.29
CA GLY A 951 11.41 -34.11 15.89
C GLY A 951 10.45 -34.50 17.03
N PRO A 952 9.17 -34.05 17.01
CA PRO A 952 8.24 -34.23 18.13
C PRO A 952 7.76 -35.67 18.34
N LEU A 953 8.13 -36.62 17.48
CA LEU A 953 7.72 -38.03 17.58
C LEU A 953 8.83 -38.94 18.12
N LYS A 954 9.96 -38.36 18.53
CA LYS A 954 11.11 -39.12 19.05
C LYS A 954 10.76 -39.80 20.39
N GLY A 955 10.95 -41.12 20.43
CA GLY A 955 10.70 -41.93 21.62
C GLY A 955 9.24 -42.34 21.83
N ILE A 956 8.36 -42.08 20.85
CA ILE A 956 6.98 -42.54 20.85
C ILE A 956 6.89 -43.93 20.20
N PRO A 957 6.22 -44.93 20.81
CA PRO A 957 6.09 -46.27 20.23
C PRO A 957 5.36 -46.24 18.88
N GLN A 958 6.03 -46.69 17.81
CA GLN A 958 5.50 -46.64 16.44
C GLN A 958 4.69 -47.88 16.06
N THR A 959 4.82 -48.96 16.82
CA THR A 959 4.30 -50.29 16.47
C THR A 959 2.88 -50.59 16.94
N ASN A 960 2.22 -49.69 17.68
CA ASN A 960 0.85 -49.87 18.20
C ASN A 960 0.14 -48.52 18.41
N LEU A 961 0.00 -47.71 17.34
CA LEU A 961 -0.80 -46.49 17.42
C LEU A 961 -2.30 -46.83 17.55
N PRO A 962 -3.04 -46.18 18.48
CA PRO A 962 -4.48 -46.41 18.59
C PRO A 962 -5.22 -46.04 17.30
N ALA A 963 -6.36 -46.70 17.05
CA ALA A 963 -7.21 -46.34 15.92
C ALA A 963 -7.94 -45.01 16.19
N LEU A 964 -8.12 -44.22 15.15
CA LEU A 964 -9.00 -43.05 15.11
C LEU A 964 -10.34 -43.48 14.52
N ARG A 965 -11.44 -42.87 14.99
CA ARG A 965 -12.80 -43.14 14.47
C ARG A 965 -13.28 -42.11 13.45
N GLY A 966 -12.46 -41.09 13.20
CA GLY A 966 -12.68 -40.14 12.13
C GLY A 966 -11.62 -39.06 12.06
N TYR A 967 -11.62 -38.29 10.97
CA TYR A 967 -10.74 -37.15 10.75
C TYR A 967 -11.34 -36.22 9.69
N VAL A 968 -10.82 -34.99 9.63
CA VAL A 968 -11.18 -34.01 8.60
C VAL A 968 -10.26 -34.17 7.40
N LEU A 969 -10.86 -34.31 6.22
CA LEU A 969 -10.12 -34.42 4.96
C LEU A 969 -9.43 -33.08 4.64
N THR A 970 -8.11 -33.11 4.51
CA THR A 970 -7.27 -31.95 4.18
C THR A 970 -6.12 -32.37 3.26
N TYR A 971 -5.43 -31.41 2.67
CA TYR A 971 -4.35 -31.67 1.71
C TYR A 971 -3.06 -30.96 2.16
N PRO A 972 -1.87 -31.59 2.12
CA PRO A 972 -0.66 -30.92 2.58
C PRO A 972 -0.23 -29.82 1.60
N LYS A 973 0.19 -28.66 2.14
CA LYS A 973 0.81 -27.61 1.33
C LYS A 973 2.19 -28.04 0.84
N ALA A 974 2.66 -27.44 -0.25
CA ALA A 974 3.93 -27.82 -0.90
C ALA A 974 5.18 -27.78 0.00
N ARG A 975 5.18 -26.98 1.08
CA ARG A 975 6.29 -26.86 2.04
C ARG A 975 5.98 -27.48 3.42
N ALA A 976 4.86 -28.18 3.54
CA ALA A 976 4.47 -28.80 4.80
C ALA A 976 5.22 -30.12 5.04
N GLU A 977 5.70 -30.28 6.25
CA GLU A 977 6.23 -31.54 6.76
C GLU A 977 5.06 -32.39 7.28
N VAL A 978 4.74 -33.48 6.59
CA VAL A 978 3.71 -34.44 7.06
C VAL A 978 4.39 -35.47 7.96
N LEU A 979 4.08 -35.40 9.26
CA LEU A 979 4.66 -36.26 10.30
C LEU A 979 3.90 -37.57 10.46
N MET A 980 2.56 -37.51 10.40
CA MET A 980 1.68 -38.66 10.42
C MET A 980 0.63 -38.58 9.32
N ARG A 981 0.20 -39.73 8.80
CA ARG A 981 -0.90 -39.84 7.83
C ARG A 981 -1.85 -40.97 8.16
N VAL A 982 -3.08 -40.85 7.69
CA VAL A 982 -4.07 -41.93 7.59
C VAL A 982 -4.25 -42.22 6.11
N ASP A 983 -3.93 -43.44 5.68
CA ASP A 983 -3.87 -43.83 4.25
C ASP A 983 -3.01 -42.87 3.41
N ARG A 984 -3.64 -41.91 2.72
CA ARG A 984 -2.98 -40.87 1.90
C ARG A 984 -3.15 -39.47 2.46
N ASP A 985 -3.98 -39.30 3.49
CA ASP A 985 -4.40 -38.01 4.01
C ASP A 985 -3.52 -37.60 5.20
N PRO A 986 -3.12 -36.31 5.30
CA PRO A 986 -2.29 -35.83 6.40
C PRO A 986 -3.08 -35.88 7.72
N LEU A 987 -2.52 -36.57 8.72
CA LEU A 987 -3.07 -36.59 10.08
C LEU A 987 -2.41 -35.55 10.97
N LEU A 988 -1.09 -35.47 10.90
CA LEU A 988 -0.28 -34.52 11.63
C LEU A 988 0.69 -33.87 10.66
N ALA A 989 0.54 -32.57 10.43
CA ALA A 989 1.40 -31.79 9.55
C ALA A 989 1.94 -30.57 10.28
N ALA A 990 3.18 -30.19 9.99
CA ALA A 990 3.84 -29.03 10.58
C ALA A 990 4.57 -28.22 9.52
N TRP A 991 4.66 -26.91 9.70
CA TRP A 991 5.54 -26.05 8.91
C TRP A 991 5.87 -24.77 9.67
N ARG A 992 6.62 -23.88 9.04
CA ARG A 992 6.86 -22.53 9.57
C ARG A 992 6.17 -21.51 8.69
N TYR A 993 5.50 -20.57 9.33
CA TYR A 993 4.78 -19.47 8.70
C TYR A 993 5.27 -18.16 9.32
N GLY A 994 6.00 -17.36 8.55
CA GLY A 994 6.81 -16.27 9.10
C GLY A 994 7.83 -16.79 10.12
N LEU A 995 7.87 -16.18 11.31
CA LEU A 995 8.77 -16.56 12.40
C LEU A 995 8.25 -17.75 13.24
N GLY A 996 6.93 -17.99 13.21
CA GLY A 996 6.24 -18.96 14.04
C GLY A 996 6.24 -20.39 13.48
N ARG A 997 5.96 -21.36 14.36
CA ARG A 997 5.78 -22.77 13.99
C ARG A 997 4.31 -23.15 14.15
N VAL A 998 3.78 -23.80 13.11
CA VAL A 998 2.36 -24.16 13.04
C VAL A 998 2.21 -25.66 12.86
N VAL A 999 1.38 -26.27 13.71
CA VAL A 999 1.05 -27.70 13.67
C VAL A 999 -0.45 -27.87 13.46
N ALA A 1000 -0.82 -28.76 12.55
CA ALA A 1000 -2.19 -29.17 12.29
C ALA A 1000 -2.34 -30.67 12.62
N PHE A 1001 -3.29 -30.99 13.50
CA PHE A 1001 -3.73 -32.35 13.77
C PHE A 1001 -5.18 -32.50 13.29
N THR A 1002 -5.42 -33.29 12.24
CA THR A 1002 -6.69 -33.28 11.49
C THR A 1002 -7.80 -34.15 12.08
N SER A 1003 -7.53 -34.84 13.19
CA SER A 1003 -8.53 -35.55 13.98
C SER A 1003 -8.81 -34.81 15.30
N ASP A 1004 -9.76 -35.31 16.07
CA ASP A 1004 -10.11 -34.71 17.35
C ASP A 1004 -9.30 -35.33 18.51
N LEU A 1005 -9.18 -34.58 19.59
CA LEU A 1005 -8.71 -35.06 20.89
C LEU A 1005 -9.87 -35.12 21.88
N SER A 1006 -11.02 -35.58 21.40
CA SER A 1006 -12.27 -35.67 22.14
C SER A 1006 -12.77 -37.12 22.26
N GLY A 1007 -13.87 -37.33 23.00
CA GLY A 1007 -14.52 -38.64 23.11
C GLY A 1007 -15.17 -39.15 21.82
N ARG A 1008 -15.24 -38.34 20.74
CA ARG A 1008 -15.91 -38.72 19.48
C ARG A 1008 -14.97 -39.50 18.55
N TRP A 1009 -13.90 -38.90 18.02
CA TRP A 1009 -13.00 -39.56 17.07
C TRP A 1009 -11.72 -40.13 17.73
N GLY A 1010 -11.19 -39.44 18.73
CA GLY A 1010 -9.93 -39.68 19.42
C GLY A 1010 -10.07 -40.40 20.76
N ARG A 1011 -11.22 -41.04 21.02
CA ARG A 1011 -11.49 -41.77 22.28
C ARG A 1011 -10.35 -42.72 22.68
N ASP A 1012 -9.87 -43.51 21.72
CA ASP A 1012 -8.83 -44.52 21.94
C ASP A 1012 -7.43 -43.88 22.02
N TRP A 1013 -7.26 -42.67 21.46
CA TRP A 1013 -6.04 -41.85 21.58
C TRP A 1013 -5.91 -41.19 22.93
N ILE A 1014 -6.99 -40.68 23.52
CA ILE A 1014 -6.95 -40.06 24.86
C ILE A 1014 -6.66 -41.11 25.94
N ALA A 1015 -7.15 -42.34 25.77
CA ALA A 1015 -6.89 -43.45 26.67
C ALA A 1015 -5.49 -44.07 26.51
N TRP A 1016 -4.72 -43.64 25.51
CA TRP A 1016 -3.41 -44.18 25.22
C TRP A 1016 -2.37 -43.72 26.24
N SER A 1017 -1.59 -44.67 26.75
CA SER A 1017 -0.58 -44.43 27.79
C SER A 1017 0.49 -43.41 27.40
N ALA A 1018 0.84 -43.29 26.11
CA ALA A 1018 1.80 -42.31 25.63
C ALA A 1018 1.18 -40.95 25.22
N PHE A 1019 -0.14 -40.77 25.37
CA PHE A 1019 -0.82 -39.52 25.01
C PHE A 1019 -0.27 -38.28 25.74
N PRO A 1020 -0.01 -38.29 27.07
CA PRO A 1020 0.57 -37.14 27.75
C PRO A 1020 1.95 -36.75 27.20
N GLN A 1021 2.78 -37.74 26.89
CA GLN A 1021 4.10 -37.53 26.29
C GLN A 1021 3.95 -36.96 24.87
N TRP A 1022 3.07 -37.53 24.05
CA TRP A 1022 2.80 -37.05 22.69
C TRP A 1022 2.31 -35.60 22.69
N ALA A 1023 1.31 -35.28 23.50
CA ALA A 1023 0.75 -33.93 23.59
C ALA A 1023 1.80 -32.91 24.07
N SER A 1024 2.63 -33.27 25.06
CA SER A 1024 3.71 -32.40 25.53
C SER A 1024 4.80 -32.19 24.47
N GLN A 1025 5.22 -33.25 23.76
CA GLN A 1025 6.25 -33.15 22.73
C GLN A 1025 5.78 -32.32 21.53
N ILE A 1026 4.53 -32.48 21.10
CA ILE A 1026 3.92 -31.66 20.05
C ILE A 1026 3.81 -30.19 20.48
N SER A 1027 3.32 -29.94 21.70
CA SER A 1027 3.22 -28.58 22.24
C SER A 1027 4.60 -27.91 22.30
N ARG A 1028 5.61 -28.60 22.82
CA ARG A 1028 6.99 -28.10 22.91
C ARG A 1028 7.62 -27.83 21.54
N ASP A 1029 7.31 -28.65 20.55
CA ASP A 1029 7.80 -28.43 19.19
C ASP A 1029 7.10 -27.26 18.50
N ALA A 1030 5.80 -27.06 18.76
CA ALA A 1030 5.01 -25.96 18.22
C ALA A 1030 5.29 -24.61 18.89
N MET A 1031 5.70 -24.61 20.16
CA MET A 1031 6.03 -23.40 20.93
C MET A 1031 7.11 -22.55 20.24
N ARG A 1032 7.07 -21.25 20.53
CA ARG A 1032 8.13 -20.30 20.15
C ARG A 1032 9.50 -20.81 20.62
N LYS A 1033 10.33 -21.25 19.67
CA LYS A 1033 11.72 -21.66 19.93
C LYS A 1033 12.60 -20.40 19.92
N MET A 1034 12.93 -19.90 21.11
CA MET A 1034 13.98 -18.89 21.24
C MET A 1034 15.35 -19.58 21.14
N LEU A 1035 16.31 -18.91 20.50
CA LEU A 1035 17.71 -19.35 20.55
C LEU A 1035 18.11 -19.50 22.03
N ASP A 1036 18.70 -20.63 22.41
CA ASP A 1036 19.16 -20.90 23.78
C ASP A 1036 20.46 -20.12 24.05
N ALA A 1037 20.35 -18.79 23.97
CA ALA A 1037 21.43 -17.83 24.07
C ALA A 1037 21.10 -16.84 25.20
N LYS A 1038 22.08 -16.54 26.03
CA LYS A 1038 21.99 -15.42 26.98
C LYS A 1038 21.98 -14.15 26.16
N MET A 1039 20.81 -13.53 26.05
CA MET A 1039 20.60 -12.34 25.26
C MET A 1039 20.14 -11.18 26.13
N ARG A 1040 20.76 -10.02 25.95
CA ARG A 1040 20.33 -8.75 26.54
C ARG A 1040 20.09 -7.76 25.42
N ALA A 1041 18.84 -7.36 25.24
CA ALA A 1041 18.47 -6.32 24.28
C ALA A 1041 18.09 -5.04 25.01
N ASP A 1042 18.58 -3.93 24.49
CA ASP A 1042 18.37 -2.59 25.01
C ASP A 1042 17.91 -1.68 23.88
N LEU A 1043 16.76 -1.04 24.09
CA LEU A 1043 16.17 -0.06 23.18
C LEU A 1043 16.33 1.31 23.82
N ARG A 1044 17.10 2.20 23.19
CA ARG A 1044 17.40 3.54 23.69
C ARG A 1044 16.85 4.58 22.75
N ALA A 1045 16.12 5.56 23.28
CA ALA A 1045 15.69 6.71 22.49
C ALA A 1045 16.88 7.66 22.26
N GLU A 1046 17.23 7.93 21.00
CA GLU A 1046 18.25 8.88 20.55
C GLU A 1046 17.59 9.87 19.56
N GLY A 1047 17.05 10.98 20.06
CA GLY A 1047 16.30 11.94 19.23
C GLY A 1047 14.97 11.35 18.75
N GLU A 1048 14.72 11.38 17.43
CA GLU A 1048 13.55 10.76 16.78
C GLU A 1048 13.74 9.25 16.53
N ALA A 1049 14.97 8.74 16.63
CA ALA A 1049 15.28 7.34 16.38
C ALA A 1049 15.39 6.54 17.69
N VAL A 1050 15.02 5.28 17.63
CA VAL A 1050 15.21 4.29 18.68
C VAL A 1050 16.35 3.37 18.26
N LYS A 1051 17.45 3.44 19.01
CA LYS A 1051 18.60 2.60 18.83
C LYS A 1051 18.35 1.25 19.49
N ILE A 1052 18.41 0.19 18.68
CA ILE A 1052 18.35 -1.20 19.10
C ILE A 1052 19.77 -1.69 19.35
N VAL A 1053 20.07 -2.15 20.56
CA VAL A 1053 21.34 -2.78 20.94
C VAL A 1053 21.05 -4.18 21.45
N ALA A 1054 21.62 -5.20 20.82
CA ALA A 1054 21.44 -6.60 21.22
C ALA A 1054 22.80 -7.24 21.52
N ASP A 1055 23.00 -7.65 22.77
CA ASP A 1055 24.16 -8.41 23.24
C ASP A 1055 23.79 -9.90 23.32
N LEU A 1056 24.54 -10.75 22.60
CA LEU A 1056 24.28 -12.18 22.39
C LEU A 1056 25.47 -13.04 22.82
N ALA A 1057 25.22 -13.99 23.73
CA ALA A 1057 26.18 -15.01 24.15
C ALA A 1057 25.53 -16.41 24.17
N SER A 1058 26.33 -17.47 23.98
CA SER A 1058 25.88 -18.86 24.09
C SER A 1058 25.52 -19.21 25.54
N ALA A 1059 24.92 -20.39 25.76
CA ALA A 1059 24.65 -20.91 27.10
C ALA A 1059 25.93 -21.04 27.95
N GLU A 1060 27.05 -21.37 27.30
CA GLU A 1060 28.40 -21.50 27.87
C GLU A 1060 29.10 -20.15 28.09
N GLY A 1061 28.54 -19.04 27.58
CA GLY A 1061 29.04 -17.68 27.78
C GLY A 1061 29.90 -17.12 26.64
N ASP A 1062 30.06 -17.84 25.53
CA ASP A 1062 30.83 -17.37 24.37
C ASP A 1062 30.04 -16.38 23.52
N PHE A 1063 30.68 -15.34 23.00
CA PHE A 1063 30.01 -14.33 22.17
C PHE A 1063 29.57 -14.91 20.81
N LEU A 1064 28.29 -14.74 20.47
CA LEU A 1064 27.73 -15.19 19.20
C LEU A 1064 27.99 -14.15 18.10
N ASN A 1065 29.01 -14.39 17.28
CA ASN A 1065 29.47 -13.48 16.23
C ASN A 1065 28.96 -13.87 14.83
N ARG A 1066 28.93 -12.89 13.90
CA ARG A 1066 28.59 -13.07 12.48
C ARG A 1066 27.17 -13.60 12.21
N LEU A 1067 26.24 -13.39 13.14
CA LEU A 1067 24.84 -13.68 12.91
C LEU A 1067 24.24 -12.63 11.97
N LYS A 1068 23.43 -13.07 11.00
CA LYS A 1068 22.58 -12.18 10.19
C LYS A 1068 21.35 -11.82 11.01
N LEU A 1069 21.52 -10.90 11.95
CA LEU A 1069 20.45 -10.53 12.88
C LEU A 1069 19.55 -9.46 12.24
N ARG A 1070 18.24 -9.67 12.29
CA ARG A 1070 17.22 -8.70 11.86
C ARG A 1070 16.25 -8.41 13.01
N ALA A 1071 15.65 -7.24 12.98
CA ALA A 1071 14.58 -6.81 13.86
C ALA A 1071 13.31 -6.59 13.03
N ASN A 1072 12.22 -7.25 13.39
CA ASN A 1072 10.89 -6.91 12.90
C ASN A 1072 10.21 -5.99 13.91
N VAL A 1073 9.94 -4.75 13.54
CA VAL A 1073 9.29 -3.73 14.39
C VAL A 1073 7.82 -3.65 14.05
N THR A 1074 6.97 -4.16 14.94
CA THR A 1074 5.51 -4.10 14.81
C THR A 1074 4.98 -2.89 15.56
N ASN A 1075 4.24 -2.02 14.88
CA ASN A 1075 3.61 -0.86 15.49
C ASN A 1075 2.25 -1.24 16.15
N PRO A 1076 1.68 -0.35 17.00
CA PRO A 1076 0.39 -0.59 17.65
C PRO A 1076 -0.79 -0.78 16.69
N SER A 1077 -0.75 -0.18 15.49
CA SER A 1077 -1.78 -0.34 14.46
C SER A 1077 -1.63 -1.62 13.62
N GLY A 1078 -0.57 -2.41 13.86
CA GLY A 1078 -0.31 -3.71 13.24
C GLY A 1078 0.54 -3.70 11.96
N GLY A 1079 1.04 -2.54 11.53
CA GLY A 1079 2.09 -2.43 10.51
C GLY A 1079 3.44 -2.93 11.03
N ALA A 1080 4.14 -3.72 10.22
CA ALA A 1080 5.44 -4.29 10.56
C ALA A 1080 6.53 -3.75 9.60
N ALA A 1081 7.68 -3.39 10.16
CA ALA A 1081 8.83 -2.89 9.41
C ALA A 1081 10.10 -3.63 9.81
N GLU A 1082 10.79 -4.18 8.82
CA GLU A 1082 12.03 -4.92 9.07
C GLU A 1082 13.27 -4.01 9.06
N ARG A 1083 14.21 -4.27 9.97
CA ARG A 1083 15.51 -3.58 10.08
C ARG A 1083 16.64 -4.59 10.24
N ALA A 1084 17.70 -4.44 9.46
CA ALA A 1084 18.90 -5.26 9.62
C ALA A 1084 19.77 -4.69 10.75
N LEU A 1085 20.28 -5.55 11.63
CA LEU A 1085 21.19 -5.18 12.71
C LEU A 1085 22.63 -5.49 12.28
N ARG A 1086 23.54 -4.55 12.52
CA ARG A 1086 24.95 -4.69 12.18
C ARG A 1086 25.75 -5.03 13.42
N GLN A 1087 26.68 -5.97 13.29
CA GLN A 1087 27.58 -6.29 14.39
C GLN A 1087 28.58 -5.13 14.62
N THR A 1088 28.57 -4.52 15.80
CA THR A 1088 29.46 -3.40 16.18
C THR A 1088 30.59 -3.83 17.12
N ALA A 1089 30.38 -4.88 17.92
CA ALA A 1089 31.41 -5.48 18.78
C ALA A 1089 31.22 -7.01 18.88
N PRO A 1090 32.17 -7.77 19.47
CA PRO A 1090 31.96 -9.19 19.73
C PRO A 1090 30.66 -9.44 20.49
N GLY A 1091 29.75 -10.23 19.92
CA GLY A 1091 28.43 -10.52 20.47
C GLY A 1091 27.43 -9.34 20.45
N ARG A 1092 27.82 -8.14 20.02
CA ARG A 1092 26.96 -6.94 20.03
C ARG A 1092 26.49 -6.55 18.63
N TYR A 1093 25.20 -6.35 18.49
CA TYR A 1093 24.53 -5.93 17.26
C TYR A 1093 23.72 -4.65 17.48
N GLU A 1094 23.81 -3.71 16.55
CA GLU A 1094 23.14 -2.42 16.62
C GLU A 1094 22.35 -2.09 15.36
N GLY A 1095 21.25 -1.36 15.52
CA GLY A 1095 20.42 -0.84 14.43
C GLY A 1095 19.47 0.24 14.93
N GLU A 1096 18.72 0.87 14.03
CA GLU A 1096 17.88 2.00 14.36
C GLU A 1096 16.52 1.94 13.65
N PHE A 1097 15.49 2.50 14.29
CA PHE A 1097 14.19 2.73 13.67
C PHE A 1097 13.52 3.98 14.24
N THR A 1098 12.68 4.62 13.44
CA THR A 1098 11.83 5.74 13.87
C THR A 1098 10.42 5.19 14.09
N PRO A 1099 9.84 5.31 15.31
CA PRO A 1099 8.46 4.88 15.56
C PRO A 1099 7.46 5.65 14.70
N ALA A 1100 6.54 4.95 14.03
CA ALA A 1100 5.56 5.57 13.13
C ALA A 1100 4.26 6.00 13.84
N ALA A 1101 4.01 5.50 15.05
CA ALA A 1101 2.81 5.77 15.84
C ALA A 1101 3.18 5.88 17.34
N ARG A 1102 2.24 6.33 18.18
CA ARG A 1102 2.37 6.32 19.64
C ARG A 1102 1.97 4.97 20.22
N GLY A 1103 2.59 4.57 21.33
CA GLY A 1103 2.24 3.34 22.06
C GLY A 1103 3.28 2.23 21.98
N VAL A 1104 2.86 1.01 22.31
CA VAL A 1104 3.74 -0.17 22.47
C VAL A 1104 4.11 -0.75 21.09
N HIS A 1105 5.38 -0.63 20.72
CA HIS A 1105 5.97 -1.29 19.56
C HIS A 1105 6.61 -2.61 20.01
N PHE A 1106 6.45 -3.67 19.23
CA PHE A 1106 7.13 -4.94 19.49
C PHE A 1106 8.31 -5.10 18.55
N VAL A 1107 9.52 -5.18 19.09
CA VAL A 1107 10.76 -5.40 18.33
C VAL A 1107 11.15 -6.88 18.45
N THR A 1108 10.81 -7.67 17.43
CA THR A 1108 11.19 -9.08 17.35
C THR A 1108 12.54 -9.24 16.67
N LEU A 1109 13.57 -9.53 17.45
CA LEU A 1109 14.90 -9.90 16.99
C LEU A 1109 14.89 -11.35 16.50
N TYR A 1110 15.45 -11.60 15.32
CA TYR A 1110 15.57 -12.94 14.79
C TYR A 1110 16.85 -13.11 13.96
N ALA A 1111 17.43 -14.30 14.02
CA ALA A 1111 18.59 -14.67 13.21
C ALA A 1111 18.11 -15.25 11.88
N GLU A 1112 18.51 -14.64 10.77
CA GLU A 1112 18.20 -15.11 9.42
C GLU A 1112 18.96 -16.43 9.15
N GLY A 1113 18.22 -17.47 8.72
CA GLY A 1113 18.81 -18.73 8.29
C GLY A 1113 19.40 -18.65 6.88
N ASN A 1114 20.00 -19.75 6.39
CA ASN A 1114 20.40 -19.87 4.99
C ASN A 1114 19.17 -19.80 4.04
N ALA A 1115 19.37 -19.69 2.72
CA ALA A 1115 18.30 -19.48 1.74
C ALA A 1115 17.12 -20.49 1.77
N ASN A 1116 17.28 -21.64 2.45
CA ASN A 1116 16.27 -22.67 2.68
C ASN A 1116 15.96 -22.93 4.18
N GLU A 1117 16.58 -22.19 5.10
CA GLU A 1117 16.37 -22.33 6.54
C GLU A 1117 15.58 -21.12 7.09
N PRO A 1118 14.42 -21.36 7.69
CA PRO A 1118 13.61 -20.28 8.25
C PRO A 1118 14.32 -19.60 9.44
N GLY A 1119 14.21 -18.27 9.50
CA GLY A 1119 14.80 -17.47 10.57
C GLY A 1119 14.37 -17.94 11.96
N ILE A 1120 15.26 -17.84 12.93
CA ILE A 1120 15.02 -18.28 14.31
C ILE A 1120 14.80 -17.05 15.17
N PRO A 1121 13.61 -16.88 15.78
CA PRO A 1121 13.38 -15.77 16.71
C PRO A 1121 14.35 -15.89 17.88
N VAL A 1122 14.96 -14.76 18.21
CA VAL A 1122 15.93 -14.62 19.29
C VAL A 1122 15.23 -14.04 20.52
N ALA A 1123 14.47 -12.95 20.34
CA ALA A 1123 13.55 -12.43 21.35
C ALA A 1123 12.57 -11.41 20.78
N THR A 1124 11.53 -11.10 21.54
CA THR A 1124 10.62 -9.99 21.28
C THR A 1124 10.69 -9.02 22.45
N VAL A 1125 11.15 -7.80 22.19
CA VAL A 1125 11.28 -6.75 23.22
C VAL A 1125 10.24 -5.66 22.95
N PRO A 1126 9.37 -5.34 23.92
CA PRO A 1126 8.48 -4.20 23.78
C PRO A 1126 9.27 -2.89 23.94
N HIS A 1127 8.98 -1.93 23.08
CA HIS A 1127 9.43 -0.54 23.17
C HIS A 1127 8.21 0.36 23.28
N ILE A 1128 8.22 1.28 24.23
CA ILE A 1128 7.14 2.26 24.38
C ILE A 1128 7.65 3.57 23.84
N SER A 1129 6.97 4.08 22.81
CA SER A 1129 7.17 5.45 22.34
C SER A 1129 6.33 6.38 23.22
N PRO A 1130 6.95 7.19 24.11
CA PRO A 1130 6.21 8.11 24.97
C PRO A 1130 5.58 9.24 24.16
N TYR A 1131 4.79 10.08 24.83
CA TYR A 1131 4.25 11.31 24.25
C TYR A 1131 5.40 12.26 23.83
N PRO A 1132 5.20 13.12 22.79
CA PRO A 1132 6.24 14.02 22.30
C PRO A 1132 6.78 14.95 23.40
N LYS A 1133 8.04 15.37 23.28
CA LYS A 1133 8.69 16.27 24.25
C LYS A 1133 7.94 17.59 24.46
N GLU A 1134 7.17 18.04 23.48
CA GLU A 1134 6.35 19.27 23.56
C GLU A 1134 5.40 19.29 24.76
N TYR A 1135 4.90 18.13 25.18
CA TYR A 1135 3.99 18.07 26.32
C TYR A 1135 4.72 18.02 27.69
N ARG A 1136 6.06 18.04 27.71
CA ARG A 1136 6.90 18.19 28.93
C ARG A 1136 7.46 19.61 29.06
N GLU A 1137 7.87 20.21 27.93
CA GLU A 1137 8.56 21.51 27.91
C GLU A 1137 7.57 22.68 27.80
N LEU A 1138 6.82 22.93 28.87
CA LEU A 1138 5.71 23.90 28.88
C LEU A 1138 6.15 25.35 29.17
N LYS A 1139 7.45 25.58 29.44
CA LYS A 1139 8.01 26.91 29.72
C LYS A 1139 8.64 27.51 28.46
N PRO A 1140 8.36 28.77 28.12
CA PRO A 1140 9.02 29.43 26.99
C PRO A 1140 10.53 29.56 27.16
N ASN A 1141 11.30 29.23 26.13
CA ASN A 1141 12.75 29.43 26.05
C ASN A 1141 13.09 30.89 25.72
N LEU A 1142 12.95 31.75 26.72
CA LEU A 1142 13.25 33.18 26.62
C LEU A 1142 14.71 33.45 26.24
N ALA A 1143 15.64 32.56 26.61
CA ALA A 1143 17.06 32.70 26.28
C ALA A 1143 17.31 32.56 24.76
N LEU A 1144 16.67 31.61 24.10
CA LEU A 1144 16.77 31.46 22.64
C LEU A 1144 16.10 32.64 21.91
N LEU A 1145 14.89 33.02 22.33
CA LEU A 1145 14.12 34.10 21.68
C LEU A 1145 14.80 35.48 21.83
N SER A 1146 15.39 35.77 22.99
CA SER A 1146 16.15 37.01 23.21
C SER A 1146 17.42 37.04 22.36
N ARG A 1147 18.19 35.94 22.37
CA ARG A 1147 19.41 35.81 21.56
C ARG A 1147 19.13 35.99 20.08
N LEU A 1148 18.05 35.41 19.57
CA LEU A 1148 17.67 35.51 18.16
C LEU A 1148 17.33 36.97 17.77
N ALA A 1149 16.63 37.69 18.64
CA ALA A 1149 16.30 39.09 18.42
C ALA A 1149 17.56 39.98 18.43
N GLU A 1150 18.40 39.87 19.45
CA GLU A 1150 19.61 40.69 19.59
C GLU A 1150 20.62 40.43 18.47
N GLU A 1151 20.88 39.15 18.14
CA GLU A 1151 21.91 38.79 17.16
C GLU A 1151 21.53 39.12 15.71
N THR A 1152 20.24 39.29 15.41
CA THR A 1152 19.74 39.69 14.08
C THR A 1152 19.41 41.19 14.00
N GLY A 1153 19.53 41.92 15.10
CA GLY A 1153 19.24 43.36 15.17
C GLY A 1153 17.75 43.70 15.23
N GLY A 1154 16.93 42.77 15.74
CA GLY A 1154 15.52 42.98 16.09
C GLY A 1154 15.33 43.24 17.60
N GLU A 1155 14.08 43.10 18.07
CA GLU A 1155 13.68 43.35 19.46
C GLU A 1155 12.70 42.25 19.93
N MET A 1156 12.77 41.87 21.20
CA MET A 1156 11.76 41.01 21.82
C MET A 1156 10.60 41.87 22.33
N LEU A 1157 9.39 41.61 21.84
CA LEU A 1157 8.20 42.37 22.17
C LEU A 1157 7.62 41.95 23.52
N ASP A 1158 7.20 42.95 24.30
CA ASP A 1158 6.44 42.75 25.52
C ASP A 1158 4.93 42.75 25.21
N GLY A 1159 4.22 41.74 25.70
CA GLY A 1159 2.78 41.58 25.51
C GLY A 1159 1.95 42.70 26.17
N GLU A 1160 2.47 43.40 27.18
CA GLU A 1160 1.76 44.51 27.84
C GLU A 1160 1.95 45.87 27.14
N LYS A 1161 3.06 46.08 26.41
CA LYS A 1161 3.39 47.33 25.68
C LYS A 1161 3.39 47.12 24.17
N PHE A 1162 2.44 46.33 23.72
CA PHE A 1162 2.42 45.70 22.41
C PHE A 1162 2.26 46.68 21.24
N SER A 1163 1.42 47.71 21.39
CA SER A 1163 1.15 48.71 20.35
C SER A 1163 2.37 49.54 19.96
N ASP A 1164 3.23 49.85 20.95
CA ASP A 1164 4.44 50.64 20.72
C ASP A 1164 5.52 49.83 20.00
N GLY A 1165 5.58 48.53 20.29
CA GLY A 1165 6.45 47.57 19.61
C GLY A 1165 6.08 47.40 18.14
N LEU A 1166 4.78 47.26 17.83
CA LEU A 1166 4.31 47.16 16.45
C LEU A 1166 4.61 48.42 15.62
N ARG A 1167 4.47 49.60 16.23
CA ARG A 1167 4.84 50.86 15.56
C ARG A 1167 6.32 50.88 15.17
N ARG A 1168 7.22 50.35 16.03
CA ARG A 1168 8.65 50.23 15.70
C ARG A 1168 8.89 49.18 14.60
N LEU A 1169 8.19 48.04 14.64
CA LEU A 1169 8.29 46.98 13.62
C LEU A 1169 7.90 47.46 12.22
N TYR A 1170 6.94 48.37 12.10
CA TYR A 1170 6.49 48.93 10.81
C TYR A 1170 7.21 50.21 10.37
N THR A 1171 8.13 50.75 11.17
CA THR A 1171 8.90 51.96 10.81
C THR A 1171 10.19 51.58 10.06
N PRO A 1172 10.36 51.96 8.77
CA PRO A 1172 11.57 51.65 7.99
C PRO A 1172 12.81 52.31 8.58
N SER A 1173 13.95 51.61 8.57
CA SER A 1173 15.22 52.19 9.02
C SER A 1173 15.84 53.05 7.89
N PRO A 1174 16.20 54.32 8.12
CA PRO A 1174 16.80 55.16 7.08
C PRO A 1174 18.10 54.55 6.53
N GLY A 1175 18.25 54.49 5.19
CA GLY A 1175 19.52 54.14 4.53
C GLY A 1175 19.82 52.64 4.29
N LYS A 1176 18.94 51.71 4.71
CA LYS A 1176 19.16 50.26 4.52
C LYS A 1176 18.58 49.68 3.21
N GLY A 1177 17.70 50.38 2.51
CA GLY A 1177 17.16 49.96 1.20
C GLY A 1177 17.77 50.79 0.06
N LEU A 1178 18.38 50.16 -0.95
CA LEU A 1178 18.96 50.83 -2.11
C LEU A 1178 18.30 50.35 -3.40
N GLN A 1179 17.46 51.18 -4.01
CA GLN A 1179 16.84 50.87 -5.30
C GLN A 1179 17.70 51.48 -6.42
N GLY A 1180 18.28 50.63 -7.26
CA GLY A 1180 19.07 51.05 -8.42
C GLY A 1180 18.18 51.38 -9.62
N ARG A 1181 18.22 52.63 -10.10
CA ARG A 1181 17.56 53.02 -11.36
C ARG A 1181 18.54 52.82 -12.52
N GLU A 1182 18.10 52.15 -13.59
CA GLU A 1182 18.89 52.02 -14.82
C GLU A 1182 19.03 53.39 -15.50
N SER A 1183 20.25 53.76 -15.90
CA SER A 1183 20.59 55.10 -16.40
C SER A 1183 20.87 55.13 -17.91
N TRP A 1184 20.72 54.00 -18.61
CA TRP A 1184 21.10 53.89 -20.02
C TRP A 1184 20.20 54.71 -20.95
N TRP A 1185 18.90 54.82 -20.68
CA TRP A 1185 17.95 55.51 -21.56
C TRP A 1185 18.18 57.03 -21.69
N PRO A 1186 18.47 57.82 -20.62
CA PRO A 1186 18.79 59.24 -20.78
C PRO A 1186 20.15 59.45 -21.45
N LEU A 1187 21.11 58.54 -21.27
CA LEU A 1187 22.43 58.60 -21.88
C LEU A 1187 22.38 58.26 -23.39
N ALA A 1188 21.56 57.28 -23.78
CA ALA A 1188 21.27 56.99 -25.17
C ALA A 1188 20.53 58.15 -25.86
N GLY A 1189 19.57 58.77 -25.18
CA GLY A 1189 18.90 59.99 -25.64
C GLY A 1189 19.87 61.16 -25.85
N ALA A 1190 20.79 61.38 -24.91
CA ALA A 1190 21.83 62.40 -25.04
C ALA A 1190 22.76 62.14 -26.25
N SER A 1191 23.14 60.88 -26.49
CA SER A 1191 23.93 60.51 -27.67
C SER A 1191 23.21 60.82 -28.99
N LEU A 1192 21.90 60.59 -29.06
CA LEU A 1192 21.11 60.91 -30.26
C LEU A 1192 21.08 62.42 -30.52
N ILE A 1193 20.94 63.24 -29.47
CA ILE A 1193 20.96 64.70 -29.58
C ILE A 1193 22.32 65.18 -30.11
N PHE A 1194 23.43 64.65 -29.60
CA PHE A 1194 24.77 65.01 -30.09
C PHE A 1194 25.02 64.57 -31.53
N PHE A 1195 24.49 63.42 -31.93
CA PHE A 1195 24.55 62.96 -33.32
C PHE A 1195 23.76 63.86 -34.28
N LEU A 1196 22.54 64.27 -33.89
CA LEU A 1196 21.73 65.21 -34.68
C LEU A 1196 22.40 66.58 -34.81
N ALA A 1197 23.04 67.06 -33.73
CA ALA A 1197 23.81 68.31 -33.77
C ALA A 1197 25.00 68.24 -34.74
N ASP A 1198 25.73 67.12 -34.77
CA ASP A 1198 26.80 66.87 -35.76
C ASP A 1198 26.24 66.88 -37.20
N LEU A 1199 25.10 66.23 -37.44
CA LEU A 1199 24.47 66.20 -38.77
C LEU A 1199 24.09 67.60 -39.26
N ILE A 1200 23.50 68.42 -38.39
CA ILE A 1200 23.11 69.81 -38.71
C ILE A 1200 24.36 70.67 -39.00
N LEU A 1201 25.41 70.55 -38.18
CA LEU A 1201 26.65 71.31 -38.36
C LEU A 1201 27.42 70.94 -39.63
N ARG A 1202 27.25 69.71 -40.15
CA ARG A 1202 27.82 69.28 -41.44
C ARG A 1202 27.11 69.83 -42.67
N HIS A 1203 25.87 70.29 -42.56
CA HIS A 1203 25.06 70.75 -43.69
C HIS A 1203 24.79 72.26 -43.69
N LEU A 1204 25.31 72.98 -42.69
CA LEU A 1204 25.33 74.43 -42.67
C LEU A 1204 26.51 74.95 -43.54
N PRO A 1205 26.27 75.71 -44.61
CA PRO A 1205 27.34 76.30 -45.42
C PRO A 1205 28.02 77.42 -44.61
N ILE A 1206 29.19 77.12 -44.04
CA ILE A 1206 30.01 78.13 -43.35
C ILE A 1206 30.60 79.06 -44.42
N ARG A 1207 30.00 80.23 -44.62
CA ARG A 1207 30.64 81.35 -45.34
C ARG A 1207 31.90 81.74 -44.58
N ARG A 1208 33.07 81.60 -45.22
CA ARG A 1208 34.34 82.17 -44.74
C ARG A 1208 34.18 83.69 -44.66
N PHE A 1209 34.12 84.25 -43.45
CA PHE A 1209 34.43 85.65 -43.24
C PHE A 1209 35.96 85.81 -43.32
N SER A 1210 36.46 86.38 -44.41
CA SER A 1210 37.81 86.95 -44.46
C SER A 1210 37.78 88.33 -43.78
N ALA A 1211 38.81 88.63 -43.01
CA ALA A 1211 39.02 89.94 -42.39
C ALA A 1211 39.08 91.07 -43.43
N ALA A 1212 38.19 92.06 -43.27
CA ALA A 1212 38.40 93.50 -43.36
C ALA A 1212 37.14 94.18 -42.79
#